data_AF-A0A250KV31-F1
#
_entry.id   AF-A0A250KV31-F1
#
_cell.length_a   1.000
_cell.length_b   1.000
_cell.length_c   1.000
_cell.angle_alpha   90.00
_cell.angle_beta   90.00
_cell.angle_gamma   90.00
#
_symmetry.space_group_name_H-M   'P 1'
#
loop_
_entity.id
_entity.type
_entity.pdbx_description
1 polymer ?
#
loop_
_entity_poly.entity_id
_entity_poly.type
_entity_poly.pdbx_seq_one_letter_code
_entity_poly.pdbx_strand_id
1 'polypeptide(L)'
;MSGLDQWIRIKSTYTRSINLARDAGNLDLVRAYLPTSRAIQALTQIADSLNYTACERALALIGPYGSGKSAFALFLSALLSPELDEARQIAADILGAADSALAKRFSQALEGRRGFLRVQVNGTPDSLVRQLLSALAAAVEQAGLSETLASDCRTAAKAGTSLDRVLALFRRAQSDWANAGGSGVLVEIDELGKFLEYESFHPQHREIHLLQLLAEHAYSAHRAPLHLVVMLHQAFEHYSHRLGKQLREEWQKVQGRFAALAFLEPPEQSLRIVAAAFERQGGALPDKVVDALEDWTRLLAVEGALPPGLDEAQARKLFRRCYPLHPLTLLILPVLCQKAAQNERTLFSYLGSGEPFGLRGRLSRMRLGEWIEPWQLYDYFMLNPAGGFSDPLAHHRWIEVATVLERFDGDQDSPAARLLKTIGLLNLIGAQRGLKASRSLLRALFGEATDELLPQLESVSAIHLRQFNQEYRVWQGSDFDLAGAVRQATAEYAALPLDEMLNALAPLKPIVARRVTITTGSLRSFTPVFTSRLRWPPKTDGGLTLWFYLAEYQESLNPKMFPPLTVVAVCESNERLRDAVAEWMALRDLPNRHAVLHRDPVAQREHRVWLDNAEAEALRLIRALLDEPEADSLRWFWGGKERLVNNRCHLQHLLSHWVEEIVYPQAPLFRNELINRDQPSPSANTGRKRLLAAMLTAPDQDDLGIAKTPAEKSLYLSLLKESGLHRNQAGKRGFYPPEPAHDSCRVGPVWEAITRALGDSGERQVSGKLLPEPFEGLDEAERMLFYIPQLCASFKHLNIHA
;
A
#
# COMPACT_ATOMS: atom_id res chain seq x y z
N MET A 1 32.66 -31.50 25.89
CA MET A 1 31.47 -31.54 26.77
C MET A 1 30.26 -31.40 25.87
N SER A 2 29.30 -32.31 25.98
CA SER A 2 28.09 -32.32 25.14
C SER A 2 27.16 -31.15 25.49
N GLY A 3 26.58 -30.51 24.48
CA GLY A 3 25.56 -29.49 24.67
C GLY A 3 24.22 -30.09 25.10
N LEU A 4 23.29 -29.23 25.54
CA LEU A 4 21.91 -29.61 25.85
C LEU A 4 21.15 -30.15 24.63
N ASP A 5 21.65 -29.93 23.41
CA ASP A 5 21.10 -30.46 22.14
C ASP A 5 21.12 -32.00 22.05
N GLN A 6 21.96 -32.67 22.86
CA GLN A 6 21.93 -34.13 23.01
C GLN A 6 20.80 -34.62 23.92
N TRP A 7 20.27 -33.75 24.78
CA TRP A 7 19.22 -34.06 25.75
C TRP A 7 17.84 -33.57 25.31
N ILE A 8 17.81 -32.47 24.56
CA ILE A 8 16.61 -31.75 24.17
C ILE A 8 16.65 -31.54 22.65
N ARG A 9 15.65 -32.06 21.95
CA ARG A 9 15.45 -31.86 20.51
C ARG A 9 14.19 -31.04 20.28
N ILE A 10 14.20 -30.24 19.21
CA ILE A 10 13.04 -29.47 18.77
C ILE A 10 12.46 -30.15 17.52
N LYS A 11 11.17 -30.50 17.54
CA LYS A 11 10.50 -31.11 16.39
C LYS A 11 10.48 -30.15 15.19
N SER A 12 10.95 -30.61 14.03
CA SER A 12 11.00 -29.82 12.79
C SER A 12 9.64 -29.70 12.09
N THR A 13 8.65 -30.52 12.44
CA THR A 13 7.34 -30.55 11.77
C THR A 13 6.57 -29.24 11.91
N TYR A 14 6.93 -28.40 12.88
CA TYR A 14 6.27 -27.12 13.14
C TYR A 14 6.95 -25.91 12.49
N THR A 15 8.06 -26.06 11.78
CA THR A 15 8.88 -24.92 11.31
C THR A 15 8.60 -24.47 9.87
N ARG A 16 7.66 -25.08 9.15
CA ARG A 16 7.35 -24.74 7.74
C ARG A 16 5.92 -24.23 7.59
N SER A 17 5.71 -23.23 6.73
CA SER A 17 4.37 -22.77 6.35
C SER A 17 3.62 -23.82 5.52
N ILE A 18 2.38 -24.07 5.94
CA ILE A 18 1.45 -25.02 5.33
C ILE A 18 0.86 -24.41 4.06
N ASN A 19 0.79 -25.19 2.99
CA ASN A 19 0.06 -24.89 1.77
C ASN A 19 -0.97 -26.01 1.56
N LEU A 20 -2.27 -25.69 1.55
CA LEU A 20 -3.33 -26.71 1.59
C LEU A 20 -3.22 -27.69 0.43
N ALA A 21 -3.18 -27.18 -0.81
CA ALA A 21 -3.08 -28.01 -2.00
C ALA A 21 -1.82 -28.90 -2.07
N ARG A 22 -0.66 -28.38 -1.63
CA ARG A 22 0.61 -29.13 -1.65
C ARG A 22 0.68 -30.17 -0.53
N ASP A 23 0.19 -29.81 0.65
CA ASP A 23 0.42 -30.56 1.89
C ASP A 23 -0.78 -31.45 2.28
N ALA A 24 -1.82 -31.52 1.45
CA ALA A 24 -3.06 -32.30 1.67
C ALA A 24 -2.85 -33.77 2.06
N GLY A 25 -1.76 -34.40 1.58
CA GLY A 25 -1.42 -35.80 1.87
C GLY A 25 -0.34 -36.00 2.95
N ASN A 26 0.09 -34.94 3.64
CA ASN A 26 1.21 -35.02 4.57
C ASN A 26 0.75 -35.48 5.97
N LEU A 27 0.85 -36.78 6.24
CA LEU A 27 0.46 -37.39 7.51
C LEU A 27 1.22 -36.84 8.72
N ASP A 28 2.47 -36.38 8.55
CA ASP A 28 3.25 -35.84 9.67
C ASP A 28 2.70 -34.52 10.17
N LEU A 29 2.15 -33.69 9.28
CA LEU A 29 1.46 -32.45 9.66
C LEU A 29 0.16 -32.73 10.41
N VAL A 30 -0.59 -33.75 10.00
CA VAL A 30 -1.81 -34.19 10.70
C VAL A 30 -1.45 -34.74 12.08
N ARG A 31 -0.42 -35.59 12.19
CA ARG A 31 0.09 -36.13 13.48
C ARG A 31 0.57 -35.04 14.44
N ALA A 32 1.10 -33.95 13.89
CA ALA A 32 1.57 -32.82 14.66
C ALA A 32 0.46 -31.82 15.03
N TYR A 33 -0.77 -32.00 14.53
CA TYR A 33 -1.84 -31.07 14.85
C TYR A 33 -2.26 -31.20 16.33
N LEU A 34 -2.42 -30.05 16.99
CA LEU A 34 -2.89 -29.97 18.37
C LEU A 34 -4.24 -29.23 18.40
N PRO A 35 -5.37 -29.94 18.62
CA PRO A 35 -6.67 -29.30 18.70
C PRO A 35 -6.73 -28.30 19.85
N THR A 36 -6.84 -27.01 19.51
CA THR A 36 -7.02 -25.92 20.46
C THR A 36 -8.51 -25.76 20.81
N SER A 37 -8.83 -24.97 21.84
CA SER A 37 -10.23 -24.67 22.17
C SER A 37 -10.99 -24.00 21.01
N ARG A 38 -10.31 -23.18 20.19
CA ARG A 38 -10.90 -22.57 18.99
C ARG A 38 -11.09 -23.57 17.87
N ALA A 39 -10.15 -24.48 17.67
CA ALA A 39 -10.31 -25.60 16.75
C ALA A 39 -11.50 -26.49 17.14
N ILE A 40 -11.64 -26.84 18.43
CA ILE A 40 -12.79 -27.63 18.92
C ILE A 40 -14.11 -26.88 18.70
N GLN A 41 -14.15 -25.57 18.93
CA GLN A 41 -15.35 -24.76 18.65
C GLN A 41 -15.72 -24.78 17.15
N ALA A 42 -14.74 -24.60 16.26
CA ALA A 42 -14.96 -24.63 14.82
C ALA A 42 -15.38 -26.04 14.34
N LEU A 43 -14.73 -27.09 14.84
CA LEU A 43 -15.11 -28.48 14.55
C LEU A 43 -16.52 -28.81 15.06
N THR A 44 -16.92 -28.28 16.21
CA THR A 44 -18.27 -28.45 16.76
C THR A 44 -19.32 -27.86 15.82
N GLN A 45 -19.10 -26.63 15.37
CA GLN A 45 -20.00 -25.96 14.43
C GLN A 45 -20.10 -26.70 13.08
N ILE A 46 -18.99 -27.25 12.60
CA ILE A 46 -19.00 -28.09 11.40
C ILE A 46 -19.77 -29.38 11.67
N ALA A 47 -19.50 -30.05 12.79
CA ALA A 47 -20.20 -31.28 13.17
C ALA A 47 -21.71 -31.11 13.31
N ASP A 48 -22.20 -29.93 13.72
CA ASP A 48 -23.63 -29.60 13.79
C ASP A 48 -24.29 -29.57 12.41
N SER A 49 -23.51 -29.30 11.35
CA SER A 49 -23.98 -29.13 9.97
C SER A 49 -23.64 -30.28 9.02
N LEU A 50 -23.08 -31.40 9.54
CA LEU A 50 -22.80 -32.63 8.76
C LEU A 50 -24.07 -33.42 8.36
N ASN A 51 -25.25 -32.94 8.74
CA ASN A 51 -26.53 -33.52 8.34
C ASN A 51 -26.90 -33.16 6.88
N TYR A 52 -27.96 -33.78 6.34
CA TYR A 52 -28.44 -33.57 4.96
C TYR A 52 -29.54 -32.52 4.82
N THR A 53 -29.97 -31.89 5.92
CA THR A 53 -31.08 -30.94 5.95
C THR A 53 -30.63 -29.51 5.67
N ALA A 54 -31.54 -28.59 5.37
CA ALA A 54 -31.12 -27.20 5.14
C ALA A 54 -30.58 -26.56 6.44
N CYS A 55 -29.35 -26.07 6.41
CA CYS A 55 -28.70 -25.38 7.53
C CYS A 55 -27.48 -24.58 7.06
N GLU A 56 -26.99 -23.65 7.90
CA GLU A 56 -25.80 -22.86 7.59
C GLU A 56 -24.53 -23.72 7.55
N ARG A 57 -23.78 -23.62 6.44
CA ARG A 57 -22.55 -24.40 6.17
C ARG A 57 -21.38 -23.56 5.65
N ALA A 58 -21.55 -22.25 5.64
CA ALA A 58 -20.53 -21.29 5.26
C ALA A 58 -19.89 -20.71 6.53
N LEU A 59 -18.61 -21.00 6.74
CA LEU A 59 -17.83 -20.63 7.91
C LEU A 59 -16.65 -19.75 7.50
N ALA A 60 -16.49 -18.60 8.15
CA ALA A 60 -15.34 -17.72 7.98
C ALA A 60 -14.45 -17.79 9.22
N LEU A 61 -13.22 -18.29 9.06
CA LEU A 61 -12.20 -18.32 10.10
C LEU A 61 -11.34 -17.05 10.01
N ILE A 62 -11.41 -16.22 11.05
CA ILE A 62 -10.79 -14.89 11.07
C ILE A 62 -9.72 -14.83 12.14
N GLY A 63 -8.45 -14.73 11.75
CA GLY A 63 -7.35 -14.59 12.70
C GLY A 63 -6.03 -14.28 12.00
N PRO A 64 -5.03 -13.68 12.67
CA PRO A 64 -3.76 -13.25 12.08
C PRO A 64 -3.00 -14.37 11.38
N TYR A 65 -2.01 -13.98 10.58
CA TYR A 65 -1.04 -14.93 10.03
C TYR A 65 -0.42 -15.77 11.15
N GLY A 66 -0.32 -17.09 10.94
CA GLY A 66 0.19 -17.99 11.97
C GLY A 66 -0.73 -18.05 13.18
N SER A 67 -2.03 -18.23 12.95
CA SER A 67 -3.01 -18.59 13.98
C SER A 67 -3.48 -20.04 13.83
N GLY A 68 -2.78 -20.88 13.05
CA GLY A 68 -3.18 -22.27 12.81
C GLY A 68 -4.34 -22.52 11.84
N LYS A 69 -4.90 -21.52 11.14
CA LYS A 69 -6.04 -21.70 10.20
C LYS A 69 -5.79 -22.76 9.12
N SER A 70 -4.66 -22.68 8.41
CA SER A 70 -4.33 -23.65 7.36
C SER A 70 -4.03 -25.05 7.94
N ALA A 71 -3.47 -25.13 9.15
CA ALA A 71 -3.28 -26.39 9.86
C ALA A 71 -4.63 -27.01 10.25
N PHE A 72 -5.56 -26.19 10.72
CA PHE A 72 -6.94 -26.58 11.01
C PHE A 72 -7.65 -27.12 9.76
N ALA A 73 -7.53 -26.44 8.62
CA ALA A 73 -8.12 -26.90 7.36
C ALA A 73 -7.55 -28.26 6.93
N LEU A 74 -6.23 -28.47 7.00
CA LEU A 74 -5.64 -29.80 6.78
C LEU A 74 -6.19 -30.87 7.74
N PHE A 75 -6.32 -30.53 9.03
CA PHE A 75 -6.85 -31.46 10.02
C PHE A 75 -8.32 -31.80 9.80
N LEU A 76 -9.15 -30.80 9.48
CA LEU A 76 -10.55 -30.97 9.10
C LEU A 76 -10.68 -31.84 7.84
N SER A 77 -9.87 -31.55 6.83
CA SER A 77 -9.79 -32.31 5.58
C SER A 77 -9.41 -33.78 5.82
N ALA A 78 -8.50 -34.05 6.78
CA ALA A 78 -8.17 -35.40 7.23
C ALA A 78 -9.34 -36.09 7.95
N LEU A 79 -10.04 -35.40 8.88
CA LEU A 79 -11.22 -35.93 9.57
C LEU A 79 -12.35 -36.32 8.59
N LEU A 80 -12.50 -35.56 7.50
CA LEU A 80 -13.52 -35.77 6.48
C LEU A 80 -13.09 -36.71 5.33
N SER A 81 -11.93 -37.35 5.44
CA SER A 81 -11.41 -38.31 4.45
C SER A 81 -12.17 -39.66 4.49
N PRO A 82 -11.95 -40.56 3.51
CA PRO A 82 -12.54 -41.90 3.53
C PRO A 82 -12.21 -42.67 4.82
N GLU A 83 -13.09 -43.58 5.25
CA GLU A 83 -12.95 -44.31 6.51
C GLU A 83 -11.66 -45.14 6.64
N LEU A 84 -11.19 -45.69 5.52
CA LEU A 84 -9.96 -46.48 5.45
C LEU A 84 -8.69 -45.63 5.25
N ASP A 85 -8.81 -44.30 5.20
CA ASP A 85 -7.67 -43.40 5.03
C ASP A 85 -6.88 -43.29 6.35
N GLU A 86 -5.57 -43.50 6.29
CA GLU A 86 -4.66 -43.37 7.43
C GLU A 86 -4.74 -41.97 8.05
N ALA A 87 -4.92 -40.93 7.23
CA ALA A 87 -5.07 -39.56 7.70
C ALA A 87 -6.30 -39.38 8.61
N ARG A 88 -7.42 -40.03 8.28
CA ARG A 88 -8.64 -39.97 9.08
C ARG A 88 -8.47 -40.66 10.42
N GLN A 89 -7.83 -41.82 10.45
CA GLN A 89 -7.58 -42.55 11.70
C GLN A 89 -6.72 -41.72 12.65
N ILE A 90 -5.62 -41.16 12.16
CA ILE A 90 -4.74 -40.27 12.92
C ILE A 90 -5.53 -39.06 13.45
N ALA A 91 -6.30 -38.40 12.59
CA ALA A 91 -7.05 -37.21 12.98
C ALA A 91 -8.16 -37.54 14.00
N ALA A 92 -8.83 -38.68 13.85
CA ALA A 92 -9.85 -39.15 14.78
C ALA A 92 -9.26 -39.52 16.15
N ASP A 93 -8.08 -40.12 16.21
CA ASP A 93 -7.38 -40.44 17.46
C ASP A 93 -6.97 -39.16 18.19
N ILE A 94 -6.41 -38.18 17.46
CA ILE A 94 -6.03 -36.87 18.00
C ILE A 94 -7.27 -36.13 18.54
N LEU A 95 -8.36 -36.11 17.76
CA LEU A 95 -9.60 -35.50 18.20
C LEU A 95 -10.21 -36.27 19.38
N GLY A 96 -10.14 -37.60 19.40
CA GLY A 96 -10.68 -38.44 20.47
C GLY A 96 -9.97 -38.24 21.80
N ALA A 97 -8.66 -37.99 21.77
CA ALA A 97 -7.86 -37.64 22.95
C ALA A 97 -8.20 -36.24 23.50
N ALA A 98 -8.60 -35.31 22.63
CA ALA A 98 -8.97 -33.94 23.01
C ALA A 98 -10.45 -33.82 23.43
N ASP A 99 -11.36 -34.40 22.64
CA ASP A 99 -12.81 -34.43 22.83
C ASP A 99 -13.41 -35.70 22.20
N SER A 100 -13.57 -36.72 23.04
CA SER A 100 -14.13 -38.02 22.62
C SER A 100 -15.58 -37.95 22.14
N ALA A 101 -16.38 -36.99 22.60
CA ALA A 101 -17.77 -36.84 22.18
C ALA A 101 -17.83 -36.27 20.76
N LEU A 102 -17.02 -35.24 20.48
CA LEU A 102 -16.93 -34.64 19.16
C LEU A 102 -16.36 -35.62 18.13
N ALA A 103 -15.33 -36.39 18.47
CA ALA A 103 -14.78 -37.44 17.60
C ALA A 103 -15.86 -38.45 17.16
N LYS A 104 -16.71 -38.89 18.09
CA LYS A 104 -17.83 -39.81 17.77
C LYS A 104 -18.82 -39.21 16.79
N ARG A 105 -19.11 -37.91 16.89
CA ARG A 105 -20.04 -37.22 15.97
C ARG A 105 -19.51 -37.23 14.53
N PHE A 106 -18.21 -36.96 14.33
CA PHE A 106 -17.58 -37.05 13.01
C PHE A 106 -17.61 -38.49 12.46
N SER A 107 -17.27 -39.47 13.29
CA SER A 107 -17.29 -40.88 12.90
C SER A 107 -18.69 -41.34 12.47
N GLN A 108 -19.73 -41.02 13.26
CA GLN A 108 -21.12 -41.37 12.97
C GLN A 108 -21.65 -40.70 11.69
N ALA A 109 -21.27 -39.44 11.45
CA ALA A 109 -21.69 -38.72 10.25
C ALA A 109 -21.10 -39.31 8.95
N LEU A 110 -20.00 -40.06 9.05
CA LEU A 110 -19.22 -40.55 7.92
C LEU A 110 -19.10 -42.09 7.87
N GLU A 111 -19.84 -42.81 8.71
CA GLU A 111 -19.77 -44.26 8.83
C GLU A 111 -20.18 -44.96 7.53
N GLY A 112 -19.33 -45.84 7.00
CA GLY A 112 -19.59 -46.60 5.77
C GLY A 112 -19.62 -45.75 4.49
N ARG A 113 -19.07 -44.53 4.50
CA ARG A 113 -19.10 -43.59 3.37
C ARG A 113 -17.71 -43.21 2.87
N ARG A 114 -17.61 -42.71 1.64
CA ARG A 114 -16.36 -42.26 1.01
C ARG A 114 -15.81 -40.93 1.55
N GLY A 115 -16.43 -40.33 2.56
CA GLY A 115 -16.04 -39.02 3.08
C GLY A 115 -16.46 -37.86 2.16
N PHE A 116 -15.77 -36.73 2.27
CA PHE A 116 -16.04 -35.52 1.51
C PHE A 116 -15.17 -35.41 0.25
N LEU A 117 -15.71 -34.79 -0.80
CA LEU A 117 -14.92 -34.31 -1.93
C LEU A 117 -14.24 -33.01 -1.50
N ARG A 118 -12.91 -33.02 -1.43
CA ARG A 118 -12.13 -31.92 -0.84
C ARG A 118 -11.59 -31.02 -1.96
N VAL A 119 -12.07 -29.77 -1.99
CA VAL A 119 -11.69 -28.73 -2.95
C VAL A 119 -10.90 -27.66 -2.20
N GLN A 120 -9.58 -27.69 -2.33
CA GLN A 120 -8.69 -26.81 -1.58
C GLN A 120 -8.09 -25.74 -2.49
N VAL A 121 -8.26 -24.48 -2.11
CA VAL A 121 -7.79 -23.31 -2.84
C VAL A 121 -6.87 -22.51 -1.92
N ASN A 122 -5.68 -22.16 -2.41
CA ASN A 122 -4.81 -21.21 -1.72
C ASN A 122 -4.93 -19.84 -2.40
N GLY A 123 -4.99 -18.77 -1.61
CA GLY A 123 -5.05 -17.41 -2.12
C GLY A 123 -3.79 -17.03 -2.88
N THR A 124 -3.98 -16.68 -4.14
CA THR A 124 -3.02 -15.98 -4.98
C THR A 124 -3.71 -14.75 -5.59
N PRO A 125 -2.96 -13.71 -6.00
CA PRO A 125 -3.55 -12.56 -6.71
C PRO A 125 -4.01 -12.96 -8.12
N ASP A 126 -5.08 -13.74 -8.21
CA ASP A 126 -5.66 -14.28 -9.44
C ASP A 126 -7.20 -14.34 -9.31
N SER A 127 -7.89 -14.65 -10.41
CA SER A 127 -9.34 -14.84 -10.45
C SER A 127 -9.80 -15.96 -9.51
N LEU A 128 -10.78 -15.66 -8.65
CA LEU A 128 -11.41 -16.63 -7.74
C LEU A 128 -12.08 -17.74 -8.55
N VAL A 129 -12.78 -17.39 -9.63
CA VAL A 129 -13.47 -18.34 -10.51
C VAL A 129 -12.49 -19.34 -11.11
N ARG A 130 -11.35 -18.84 -11.63
CA ARG A 130 -10.30 -19.67 -12.21
C ARG A 130 -9.74 -20.65 -11.18
N GLN A 131 -9.28 -20.13 -10.05
CA GLN A 131 -8.64 -20.95 -9.01
C GLN A 131 -9.61 -21.99 -8.44
N LEU A 132 -10.87 -21.62 -8.20
CA LEU A 132 -11.88 -22.53 -7.66
C LEU A 132 -12.23 -23.66 -8.62
N LEU A 133 -12.42 -23.37 -9.91
CA LEU A 133 -12.73 -24.39 -10.92
C LEU A 133 -11.53 -25.29 -11.23
N SER A 134 -10.30 -24.75 -11.20
CA SER A 134 -9.08 -25.55 -11.29
C SER A 134 -8.96 -26.52 -10.11
N ALA A 135 -9.23 -26.06 -8.88
CA ALA A 135 -9.24 -26.91 -7.69
C ALA A 135 -10.36 -27.96 -7.73
N LEU A 136 -11.55 -27.59 -8.21
CA LEU A 136 -12.66 -28.54 -8.39
C LEU A 136 -12.31 -29.63 -9.41
N ALA A 137 -11.69 -29.26 -10.54
CA ALA A 137 -11.23 -30.23 -11.54
C ALA A 137 -10.24 -31.23 -10.93
N ALA A 138 -9.24 -30.75 -10.18
CA ALA A 138 -8.26 -31.60 -9.52
C ALA A 138 -8.91 -32.54 -8.49
N ALA A 139 -9.87 -32.04 -7.69
CA ALA A 139 -10.59 -32.85 -6.71
C ALA A 139 -11.42 -33.96 -7.38
N VAL A 140 -12.12 -33.63 -8.49
CA VAL A 140 -12.91 -34.57 -9.29
C VAL A 140 -12.03 -35.70 -9.84
N GLU A 141 -10.83 -35.36 -10.34
CA GLU A 141 -9.87 -36.36 -10.84
C GLU A 141 -9.32 -37.26 -9.75
N GLN A 142 -8.87 -36.68 -8.63
CA GLN A 142 -8.36 -37.44 -7.49
C GLN A 142 -9.41 -38.38 -6.90
N ALA A 143 -10.69 -37.99 -6.94
CA ALA A 143 -11.81 -38.81 -6.49
C ALA A 143 -12.20 -39.95 -7.45
N GLY A 144 -11.62 -39.97 -8.67
CA GLY A 144 -11.97 -40.93 -9.72
C GLY A 144 -13.38 -40.71 -10.30
N LEU A 145 -13.86 -39.46 -10.33
CA LEU A 145 -15.13 -39.09 -10.95
C LEU A 145 -14.97 -38.90 -12.48
N SER A 146 -16.07 -38.55 -13.17
CA SER A 146 -16.09 -38.48 -14.64
C SER A 146 -15.01 -37.54 -15.22
N GLU A 147 -14.21 -38.04 -16.16
CA GLU A 147 -13.21 -37.25 -16.90
C GLU A 147 -13.86 -36.07 -17.66
N THR A 148 -15.11 -36.24 -18.09
CA THR A 148 -15.88 -35.16 -18.74
C THR A 148 -16.13 -33.99 -17.79
N LEU A 149 -16.48 -34.25 -16.52
CA LEU A 149 -16.69 -33.21 -15.52
C LEU A 149 -15.38 -32.46 -15.22
N ALA A 150 -14.26 -33.19 -15.08
CA ALA A 150 -12.95 -32.59 -14.87
C ALA A 150 -12.55 -31.68 -16.04
N SER A 151 -12.77 -32.13 -17.28
CA SER A 151 -12.52 -31.36 -18.50
C SER A 151 -13.41 -30.11 -18.60
N ASP A 152 -14.70 -30.23 -18.27
CA ASP A 152 -15.64 -29.10 -18.24
C ASP A 152 -15.22 -28.03 -17.23
N CYS A 153 -14.76 -28.45 -16.04
CA CYS A 153 -14.22 -27.56 -15.01
C CYS A 153 -12.95 -26.85 -15.50
N ARG A 154 -11.98 -27.56 -16.10
CA ARG A 154 -10.77 -26.95 -16.68
C ARG A 154 -11.09 -25.94 -17.77
N THR A 155 -12.03 -26.28 -18.66
CA THR A 155 -12.41 -25.41 -19.77
C THR A 155 -13.05 -24.11 -19.28
N ALA A 156 -13.83 -24.22 -18.19
CA ALA A 156 -14.49 -23.11 -17.53
C ALA A 156 -13.58 -22.34 -16.54
N ALA A 157 -12.37 -22.83 -16.22
CA ALA A 157 -11.43 -22.18 -15.31
C ALA A 157 -10.75 -20.96 -15.96
N LYS A 158 -11.54 -19.90 -16.20
CA LYS A 158 -11.10 -18.63 -16.81
C LYS A 158 -11.81 -17.47 -16.12
N ALA A 159 -11.11 -16.34 -16.00
CA ALA A 159 -11.66 -15.11 -15.43
C ALA A 159 -12.88 -14.65 -16.24
N GLY A 160 -13.93 -14.21 -15.57
CA GLY A 160 -15.18 -13.78 -16.20
C GLY A 160 -16.10 -14.90 -16.71
N THR A 161 -15.84 -16.17 -16.38
CA THR A 161 -16.81 -17.24 -16.60
C THR A 161 -18.10 -16.96 -15.82
N SER A 162 -19.26 -17.15 -16.47
CA SER A 162 -20.58 -16.95 -15.85
C SER A 162 -20.71 -17.72 -14.52
N LEU A 163 -21.16 -17.02 -13.48
CA LEU A 163 -21.34 -17.57 -12.14
C LEU A 163 -22.37 -18.73 -12.13
N ASP A 164 -23.40 -18.66 -12.97
CA ASP A 164 -24.38 -19.76 -13.13
C ASP A 164 -23.72 -21.04 -13.63
N ARG A 165 -22.75 -20.91 -14.55
CA ARG A 165 -21.97 -22.06 -15.04
C ARG A 165 -21.10 -22.65 -13.93
N VAL A 166 -20.50 -21.82 -13.08
CA VAL A 166 -19.72 -22.28 -11.92
C VAL A 166 -20.62 -23.09 -10.97
N LEU A 167 -21.79 -22.55 -10.61
CA LEU A 167 -22.76 -23.24 -9.75
C LEU A 167 -23.26 -24.56 -10.35
N ALA A 168 -23.50 -24.60 -11.67
CA ALA A 168 -23.92 -25.82 -12.35
C ALA A 168 -22.86 -26.93 -12.24
N LEU A 169 -21.58 -26.60 -12.36
CA LEU A 169 -20.48 -27.54 -12.18
C LEU A 169 -20.39 -28.07 -10.75
N PHE A 170 -20.56 -27.20 -9.74
CA PHE A 170 -20.63 -27.63 -8.33
C PHE A 170 -21.81 -28.57 -8.07
N ARG A 171 -23.00 -28.27 -8.58
CA ARG A 171 -24.20 -29.14 -8.46
C ARG A 171 -23.97 -30.51 -9.10
N ARG A 172 -23.33 -30.53 -10.27
CA ARG A 172 -22.98 -31.77 -10.96
C ARG A 172 -21.96 -32.57 -10.15
N ALA A 173 -20.89 -31.93 -9.65
CA ALA A 173 -19.90 -32.58 -8.80
C ALA A 173 -20.50 -33.15 -7.51
N GLN A 174 -21.40 -32.43 -6.84
CA GLN A 174 -22.12 -32.92 -5.66
C GLN A 174 -22.98 -34.15 -5.99
N SER A 175 -23.69 -34.13 -7.11
CA SER A 175 -24.56 -35.25 -7.53
C SER A 175 -23.73 -36.49 -7.86
N ASP A 176 -22.66 -36.33 -8.65
CA ASP A 176 -21.75 -37.41 -9.01
C ASP A 176 -21.06 -37.99 -7.77
N TRP A 177 -20.63 -37.14 -6.84
CA TRP A 177 -20.03 -37.59 -5.57
C TRP A 177 -21.02 -38.32 -4.68
N ALA A 178 -22.25 -37.83 -4.54
CA ALA A 178 -23.30 -38.50 -3.78
C ALA A 178 -23.63 -39.88 -4.36
N ASN A 179 -23.71 -40.01 -5.68
CA ASN A 179 -23.95 -41.28 -6.37
C ASN A 179 -22.79 -42.27 -6.17
N ALA A 180 -21.57 -41.75 -6.02
CA ALA A 180 -20.39 -42.55 -5.72
C ALA A 180 -20.26 -42.94 -4.24
N GLY A 181 -21.23 -42.60 -3.36
CA GLY A 181 -21.18 -42.90 -1.93
C GLY A 181 -20.48 -41.83 -1.07
N GLY A 182 -20.30 -40.63 -1.62
CA GLY A 182 -19.77 -39.47 -0.92
C GLY A 182 -20.74 -38.84 0.08
N SER A 183 -20.21 -38.21 1.12
CA SER A 183 -20.98 -37.63 2.23
C SER A 183 -21.19 -36.12 2.14
N GLY A 184 -20.44 -35.42 1.28
CA GLY A 184 -20.44 -33.97 1.18
C GLY A 184 -19.32 -33.45 0.28
N VAL A 185 -19.31 -32.14 0.01
CA VAL A 185 -18.24 -31.44 -0.71
C VAL A 185 -17.72 -30.35 0.21
N LEU A 186 -16.42 -30.34 0.49
CA LEU A 186 -15.76 -29.33 1.32
C LEU A 186 -14.96 -28.42 0.41
N VAL A 187 -15.26 -27.12 0.42
CA VAL A 187 -14.45 -26.08 -0.22
C VAL A 187 -13.70 -25.32 0.86
N GLU A 188 -12.38 -25.34 0.80
CA GLU A 188 -11.51 -24.60 1.70
C GLU A 188 -10.76 -23.54 0.91
N ILE A 189 -10.92 -22.27 1.28
CA ILE A 189 -10.24 -21.14 0.63
C ILE A 189 -9.33 -20.48 1.65
N ASP A 190 -8.02 -20.71 1.51
CA ASP A 190 -7.00 -20.04 2.30
C ASP A 190 -6.64 -18.67 1.72
N GLU A 191 -6.20 -17.76 2.58
CA GLU A 191 -5.85 -16.37 2.23
C GLU A 191 -6.90 -15.67 1.34
N LEU A 192 -8.20 -15.72 1.70
CA LEU A 192 -9.26 -15.14 0.86
C LEU A 192 -9.01 -13.66 0.49
N GLY A 193 -8.32 -12.92 1.37
CA GLY A 193 -7.90 -11.54 1.13
C GLY A 193 -7.10 -11.32 -0.17
N LYS A 194 -6.38 -12.32 -0.67
CA LYS A 194 -5.63 -12.21 -1.95
C LYS A 194 -6.55 -12.11 -3.17
N PHE A 195 -7.70 -12.77 -3.12
CA PHE A 195 -8.74 -12.64 -4.15
C PHE A 195 -9.42 -11.27 -4.11
N LEU A 196 -9.65 -10.74 -2.89
CA LEU A 196 -10.16 -9.38 -2.69
C LEU A 196 -9.19 -8.32 -3.24
N GLU A 197 -7.90 -8.49 -2.98
CA GLU A 197 -6.84 -7.63 -3.54
C GLU A 197 -6.87 -7.69 -5.07
N TYR A 198 -6.91 -8.89 -5.68
CA TYR A 198 -6.98 -9.04 -7.13
C TYR A 198 -8.21 -8.34 -7.75
N GLU A 199 -9.38 -8.48 -7.13
CA GLU A 199 -10.62 -7.87 -7.61
C GLU A 199 -10.61 -6.34 -7.49
N SER A 200 -9.89 -5.79 -6.51
CA SER A 200 -9.70 -4.34 -6.40
C SER A 200 -9.01 -3.72 -7.63
N PHE A 201 -8.13 -4.48 -8.28
CA PHE A 201 -7.46 -4.08 -9.53
C PHE A 201 -8.26 -4.46 -10.79
N HIS A 202 -9.32 -5.28 -10.67
CA HIS A 202 -10.11 -5.79 -11.81
C HIS A 202 -11.63 -5.75 -11.55
N PRO A 203 -12.22 -4.57 -11.30
CA PRO A 203 -13.61 -4.43 -10.86
C PRO A 203 -14.65 -4.89 -11.89
N GLN A 204 -14.27 -5.09 -13.17
CA GLN A 204 -15.18 -5.53 -14.23
C GLN A 204 -15.78 -6.93 -14.03
N HIS A 205 -15.19 -7.81 -13.22
CA HIS A 205 -15.61 -9.21 -13.14
C HIS A 205 -16.56 -9.55 -11.99
N ARG A 206 -16.64 -8.72 -10.94
CA ARG A 206 -17.52 -8.92 -9.75
C ARG A 206 -17.50 -10.35 -9.20
N GLU A 207 -16.31 -10.97 -9.17
CA GLU A 207 -16.18 -12.39 -8.82
C GLU A 207 -16.49 -12.65 -7.34
N ILE A 208 -16.44 -11.63 -6.47
CA ILE A 208 -16.79 -11.80 -5.06
C ILE A 208 -18.23 -12.26 -4.84
N HIS A 209 -19.13 -11.90 -5.75
CA HIS A 209 -20.52 -12.33 -5.72
C HIS A 209 -20.66 -13.86 -5.81
N LEU A 210 -19.66 -14.56 -6.38
CA LEU A 210 -19.63 -16.02 -6.39
C LEU A 210 -19.66 -16.60 -4.97
N LEU A 211 -18.98 -15.99 -4.00
CA LEU A 211 -18.97 -16.50 -2.62
C LEU A 211 -20.35 -16.40 -1.98
N GLN A 212 -21.10 -15.34 -2.29
CA GLN A 212 -22.49 -15.22 -1.85
C GLN A 212 -23.32 -16.36 -2.43
N LEU A 213 -23.23 -16.58 -3.75
CA LEU A 213 -23.98 -17.64 -4.43
C LEU A 213 -23.62 -19.04 -3.92
N LEU A 214 -22.34 -19.29 -3.63
CA LEU A 214 -21.88 -20.56 -3.05
C LEU A 214 -22.37 -20.74 -1.61
N ALA A 215 -22.35 -19.68 -0.79
CA ALA A 215 -22.88 -19.73 0.57
C ALA A 215 -24.39 -19.98 0.60
N GLU A 216 -25.15 -19.34 -0.29
CA GLU A 216 -26.59 -19.58 -0.46
C GLU A 216 -26.87 -21.00 -0.96
N HIS A 217 -26.05 -21.50 -1.89
CA HIS A 217 -26.16 -22.88 -2.38
C HIS A 217 -25.81 -23.91 -1.27
N ALA A 218 -24.83 -23.61 -0.41
CA ALA A 218 -24.44 -24.43 0.73
C ALA A 218 -25.56 -24.60 1.79
N TYR A 219 -26.51 -23.65 1.86
CA TYR A 219 -27.66 -23.76 2.74
C TYR A 219 -28.64 -24.88 2.32
N SER A 220 -28.67 -25.22 1.02
CA SER A 220 -29.64 -26.15 0.46
C SER A 220 -29.44 -27.59 0.96
N ALA A 221 -30.55 -28.31 1.13
CA ALA A 221 -30.51 -29.74 1.41
C ALA A 221 -29.97 -30.52 0.20
N HIS A 222 -29.05 -31.46 0.45
CA HIS A 222 -28.47 -32.31 -0.60
C HIS A 222 -27.91 -33.61 0.02
N ARG A 223 -27.82 -34.69 -0.77
CA ARG A 223 -27.22 -35.97 -0.32
C ARG A 223 -25.70 -35.89 -0.11
N ALA A 224 -25.07 -34.91 -0.75
CA ALA A 224 -23.70 -34.47 -0.51
C ALA A 224 -23.72 -32.94 -0.35
N PRO A 225 -24.02 -32.40 0.85
CA PRO A 225 -24.09 -30.97 1.10
C PRO A 225 -22.75 -30.28 0.82
N LEU A 226 -22.80 -29.00 0.44
CA LEU A 226 -21.63 -28.16 0.23
C LEU A 226 -21.29 -27.46 1.55
N HIS A 227 -20.06 -27.63 2.02
CA HIS A 227 -19.47 -26.91 3.15
C HIS A 227 -18.41 -25.96 2.62
N LEU A 228 -18.47 -24.70 3.05
CA LEU A 228 -17.56 -23.65 2.59
C LEU A 228 -16.82 -23.08 3.80
N VAL A 229 -15.50 -23.24 3.84
CA VAL A 229 -14.62 -22.71 4.88
C VAL A 229 -13.66 -21.71 4.24
N VAL A 230 -13.78 -20.44 4.62
CA VAL A 230 -12.88 -19.38 4.13
C VAL A 230 -12.01 -18.86 5.26
N MET A 231 -10.74 -18.57 4.98
CA MET A 231 -9.75 -18.17 5.98
C MET A 231 -9.16 -16.80 5.68
N LEU A 232 -9.11 -15.92 6.69
CA LEU A 232 -8.64 -14.53 6.57
C LEU A 232 -7.72 -14.11 7.72
N HIS A 233 -6.85 -13.15 7.44
CA HIS A 233 -5.84 -12.65 8.39
C HIS A 233 -6.36 -11.62 9.39
N GLN A 234 -7.35 -10.85 8.99
CA GLN A 234 -7.97 -9.86 9.84
C GLN A 234 -9.47 -9.90 9.61
N ALA A 235 -10.21 -9.36 10.59
CA ALA A 235 -11.60 -9.05 10.37
C ALA A 235 -11.73 -8.24 9.08
N PHE A 236 -12.77 -8.56 8.32
CA PHE A 236 -12.99 -8.02 6.98
C PHE A 236 -12.99 -6.47 6.93
N GLU A 237 -13.36 -5.83 8.04
CA GLU A 237 -13.33 -4.38 8.25
C GLU A 237 -11.93 -3.75 8.05
N HIS A 238 -10.85 -4.49 8.30
CA HIS A 238 -9.49 -3.97 8.09
C HIS A 238 -9.03 -4.03 6.63
N TYR A 239 -9.56 -4.96 5.83
CA TYR A 239 -9.37 -4.93 4.38
C TYR A 239 -10.14 -3.75 3.76
N SER A 240 -11.22 -3.31 4.41
CA SER A 240 -12.10 -2.25 3.92
C SER A 240 -11.38 -0.91 3.68
N HIS A 241 -10.32 -0.60 4.42
CA HIS A 241 -9.54 0.63 4.21
C HIS A 241 -8.75 0.66 2.89
N ARG A 242 -8.45 -0.51 2.30
CA ARG A 242 -7.72 -0.63 1.02
C ARG A 242 -8.63 -0.93 -0.17
N LEU A 243 -9.90 -1.24 0.08
CA LEU A 243 -10.87 -1.62 -0.95
C LEU A 243 -11.76 -0.42 -1.29
N GLY A 244 -12.04 -0.20 -2.58
CA GLY A 244 -12.99 0.83 -3.01
C GLY A 244 -14.38 0.63 -2.38
N LYS A 245 -15.13 1.72 -2.18
CA LYS A 245 -16.42 1.73 -1.47
C LYS A 245 -17.41 0.66 -1.94
N GLN A 246 -17.54 0.43 -3.25
CA GLN A 246 -18.45 -0.57 -3.80
C GLN A 246 -18.04 -2.01 -3.46
N LEU A 247 -16.74 -2.33 -3.52
CA LEU A 247 -16.24 -3.66 -3.17
C LEU A 247 -16.42 -3.93 -1.67
N ARG A 248 -16.32 -2.89 -0.83
CA ARG A 248 -16.69 -2.99 0.59
C ARG A 248 -18.17 -3.31 0.80
N GLU A 249 -19.06 -2.61 0.10
CA GLU A 249 -20.51 -2.82 0.22
C GLU A 249 -20.92 -4.22 -0.28
N GLU A 250 -20.40 -4.67 -1.42
CA GLU A 250 -20.62 -6.03 -1.92
C GLU A 250 -20.08 -7.07 -0.95
N TRP A 251 -18.88 -6.85 -0.40
CA TRP A 251 -18.30 -7.74 0.59
C TRP A 251 -19.13 -7.82 1.89
N GLN A 252 -19.61 -6.68 2.41
CA GLN A 252 -20.47 -6.65 3.61
C GLN A 252 -21.72 -7.52 3.43
N LYS A 253 -22.31 -7.55 2.22
CA LYS A 253 -23.43 -8.45 1.91
C LYS A 253 -23.01 -9.91 1.94
N VAL A 254 -21.86 -10.25 1.36
CA VAL A 254 -21.32 -11.62 1.36
C VAL A 254 -21.04 -12.09 2.78
N GLN A 255 -20.39 -11.26 3.61
CA GLN A 255 -20.04 -11.59 4.99
C GLN A 255 -21.25 -12.00 5.83
N GLY A 256 -22.40 -11.36 5.64
CA GLY A 256 -23.64 -11.71 6.36
C GLY A 256 -24.17 -13.12 6.06
N ARG A 257 -23.60 -13.85 5.10
CA ARG A 257 -23.93 -15.25 4.76
C ARG A 257 -22.95 -16.27 5.34
N PHE A 258 -21.90 -15.81 6.01
CA PHE A 258 -20.92 -16.68 6.67
C PHE A 258 -21.07 -16.53 8.18
N ALA A 259 -21.07 -17.66 8.89
CA ALA A 259 -20.84 -17.62 10.32
C ALA A 259 -19.37 -17.24 10.56
N ALA A 260 -19.14 -16.14 11.26
CA ALA A 260 -17.79 -15.65 11.53
C ALA A 260 -17.27 -16.22 12.87
N LEU A 261 -16.13 -16.91 12.82
CA LEU A 261 -15.44 -17.43 14.01
C LEU A 261 -14.06 -16.76 14.13
N ALA A 262 -13.86 -16.04 15.22
CA ALA A 262 -12.56 -15.48 15.56
C ALA A 262 -11.58 -16.62 15.94
N PHE A 263 -10.65 -16.90 15.04
CA PHE A 263 -9.59 -17.90 15.17
C PHE A 263 -8.34 -17.27 15.81
N LEU A 264 -8.55 -16.66 16.98
CA LEU A 264 -7.52 -16.08 17.82
C LEU A 264 -7.20 -17.06 18.94
N GLU A 265 -5.99 -17.61 18.89
CA GLU A 265 -5.51 -18.51 19.94
C GLU A 265 -5.16 -17.72 21.21
N PRO A 266 -5.72 -18.09 22.37
CA PRO A 266 -5.29 -17.53 23.64
C PRO A 266 -3.79 -17.78 23.90
N PRO A 267 -3.08 -16.87 24.60
CA PRO A 267 -1.64 -17.00 24.87
C PRO A 267 -1.24 -18.35 25.50
N GLU A 268 -2.09 -18.92 26.36
CA GLU A 268 -1.87 -20.22 26.99
C GLU A 268 -1.87 -21.39 26.00
N GLN A 269 -2.56 -21.28 24.85
CA GLN A 269 -2.49 -22.29 23.80
C GLN A 269 -1.16 -22.22 23.05
N SER A 270 -0.66 -21.02 22.76
CA SER A 270 0.68 -20.85 22.18
C SER A 270 1.76 -21.45 23.08
N LEU A 271 1.64 -21.30 24.41
CA LEU A 271 2.53 -21.95 25.36
C LEU A 271 2.51 -23.49 25.26
N ARG A 272 1.33 -24.08 25.05
CA ARG A 272 1.19 -25.55 24.85
C ARG A 272 1.81 -26.01 23.54
N ILE A 273 1.69 -25.21 22.48
CA ILE A 273 2.36 -25.45 21.20
C ILE A 273 3.89 -25.45 21.37
N VAL A 274 4.43 -24.47 22.10
CA VAL A 274 5.86 -24.46 22.46
C VAL A 274 6.22 -25.75 23.20
N ALA A 275 5.46 -26.12 24.23
CA ALA A 275 5.72 -27.34 25.01
C ALA A 275 5.69 -28.63 24.17
N ALA A 276 4.84 -28.69 23.14
CA ALA A 276 4.75 -29.81 22.22
C ALA A 276 5.95 -29.92 21.27
N ALA A 277 6.64 -28.80 20.98
CA ALA A 277 7.83 -28.76 20.15
C ALA A 277 9.08 -29.34 20.86
N PHE A 278 9.12 -29.28 22.20
CA PHE A 278 10.22 -29.85 22.99
C PHE A 278 10.10 -31.37 23.07
N GLU A 279 11.12 -32.07 22.60
CA GLU A 279 11.36 -33.49 22.84
C GLU A 279 12.54 -33.68 23.78
N ARG A 280 12.39 -34.59 24.72
CA ARG A 280 13.43 -34.87 25.72
C ARG A 280 13.86 -36.32 25.63
N GLN A 281 15.15 -36.55 25.45
CA GLN A 281 15.74 -37.89 25.28
C GLN A 281 16.55 -38.35 26.51
N GLY A 282 16.37 -37.70 27.67
CA GLY A 282 17.15 -37.98 28.90
C GLY A 282 16.31 -38.14 30.18
N GLY A 283 17.00 -38.36 31.30
CA GLY A 283 16.42 -38.57 32.63
C GLY A 283 15.83 -37.31 33.29
N ALA A 284 15.43 -37.44 34.56
CA ALA A 284 14.83 -36.37 35.37
C ALA A 284 15.69 -35.09 35.37
N LEU A 285 15.05 -33.93 35.54
CA LEU A 285 15.76 -32.67 35.78
C LEU A 285 16.53 -32.76 37.11
N PRO A 286 17.70 -32.09 37.24
CA PRO A 286 18.35 -31.94 38.53
C PRO A 286 17.43 -31.24 39.53
N ASP A 287 17.49 -31.64 40.79
CA ASP A 287 16.63 -31.08 41.85
C ASP A 287 16.72 -29.56 41.91
N LYS A 288 17.92 -28.98 41.80
CA LYS A 288 18.11 -27.53 41.75
C LYS A 288 17.31 -26.82 40.64
N VAL A 289 17.18 -27.44 39.47
CA VAL A 289 16.39 -26.89 38.36
C VAL A 289 14.91 -27.05 38.66
N VAL A 290 14.50 -28.17 39.25
CA VAL A 290 13.13 -28.41 39.66
C VAL A 290 12.70 -27.39 40.71
N ASP A 291 13.49 -27.19 41.76
CA ASP A 291 13.23 -26.24 42.84
C ASP A 291 13.12 -24.81 42.31
N ALA A 292 14.04 -24.40 41.43
CA ALA A 292 13.97 -23.10 40.77
C ALA A 292 12.66 -22.93 39.96
N LEU A 293 12.22 -23.97 39.24
CA LEU A 293 10.93 -23.93 38.52
C LEU A 293 9.75 -23.80 39.48
N GLU A 294 9.77 -24.46 40.64
CA GLU A 294 8.73 -24.30 41.66
C GLU A 294 8.66 -22.89 42.20
N ASP A 295 9.80 -22.32 42.57
CA ASP A 295 9.90 -20.98 43.14
C ASP A 295 9.40 -19.93 42.14
N TRP A 296 9.80 -20.05 40.87
CA TRP A 296 9.30 -19.19 39.80
C TRP A 296 7.81 -19.36 39.55
N THR A 297 7.30 -20.61 39.56
CA THR A 297 5.87 -20.87 39.36
C THR A 297 5.05 -20.17 40.44
N ARG A 298 5.48 -20.30 41.71
CA ARG A 298 4.83 -19.65 42.86
C ARG A 298 4.91 -18.13 42.76
N LEU A 299 6.09 -17.58 42.45
CA LEU A 299 6.28 -16.13 42.31
C LEU A 299 5.37 -15.56 41.22
N LEU A 300 5.33 -16.18 40.04
CA LEU A 300 4.49 -15.74 38.92
C LEU A 300 3.00 -15.82 39.25
N ALA A 301 2.58 -16.83 40.03
CA ALA A 301 1.20 -16.94 40.51
C ALA A 301 0.84 -15.80 41.49
N VAL A 302 1.72 -15.53 42.48
CA VAL A 302 1.54 -14.46 43.48
C VAL A 302 1.51 -13.08 42.84
N GLU A 303 2.39 -12.83 41.87
CA GLU A 303 2.41 -11.56 41.12
C GLU A 303 1.22 -11.43 40.16
N GLY A 304 0.44 -12.49 39.92
CA GLY A 304 -0.66 -12.50 38.96
C GLY A 304 -0.18 -12.44 37.51
N ALA A 305 1.03 -12.93 37.23
CA ALA A 305 1.68 -12.93 35.93
C ALA A 305 1.29 -14.14 35.05
N LEU A 306 0.62 -15.15 35.60
CA LEU A 306 0.14 -16.31 34.84
C LEU A 306 -1.04 -15.91 33.92
N PRO A 307 -1.06 -16.38 32.65
CA PRO A 307 -2.17 -16.16 31.73
C PRO A 307 -3.51 -16.71 32.25
N PRO A 308 -4.66 -16.10 31.86
CA PRO A 308 -5.97 -16.66 32.16
C PRO A 308 -6.08 -18.07 31.55
N GLY A 309 -6.47 -19.06 32.35
CA GLY A 309 -6.58 -20.45 31.89
C GLY A 309 -5.34 -21.32 32.11
N LEU A 310 -4.29 -20.77 32.73
CA LEU A 310 -3.13 -21.53 33.20
C LEU A 310 -3.04 -21.46 34.73
N ASP A 311 -3.52 -22.50 35.41
CA ASP A 311 -3.37 -22.62 36.86
C ASP A 311 -1.92 -22.98 37.26
N GLU A 312 -1.60 -22.90 38.56
CA GLU A 312 -0.25 -23.15 39.08
C GLU A 312 0.25 -24.58 38.74
N ALA A 313 -0.63 -25.58 38.78
CA ALA A 313 -0.26 -26.97 38.51
C ALA A 313 0.03 -27.20 37.02
N GLN A 314 -0.76 -26.60 36.13
CA GLN A 314 -0.56 -26.61 34.69
C GLN A 314 0.70 -25.83 34.31
N ALA A 315 0.92 -24.66 34.91
CA ALA A 315 2.12 -23.85 34.73
C ALA A 315 3.37 -24.64 35.12
N ARG A 316 3.36 -25.30 36.29
CA ARG A 316 4.45 -26.18 36.74
C ARG A 316 4.79 -27.26 35.71
N LYS A 317 3.79 -27.96 35.18
CA LYS A 317 3.99 -28.99 34.15
C LYS A 317 4.57 -28.41 32.86
N LEU A 318 4.08 -27.23 32.46
CA LEU A 318 4.48 -26.54 31.25
C LEU A 318 5.91 -26.02 31.33
N PHE A 319 6.28 -25.32 32.42
CA PHE A 319 7.65 -24.82 32.63
C PHE A 319 8.67 -25.96 32.70
N ARG A 320 8.33 -27.08 33.37
CA ARG A 320 9.18 -28.29 33.39
C ARG A 320 9.38 -28.89 32.00
N ARG A 321 8.36 -28.83 31.14
CA ARG A 321 8.44 -29.36 29.76
C ARG A 321 9.31 -28.47 28.86
N CYS A 322 9.26 -27.16 29.05
CA CYS A 322 9.94 -26.17 28.20
C CYS A 322 11.34 -25.75 28.66
N TYR A 323 11.88 -26.33 29.73
CA TYR A 323 13.30 -26.15 30.09
C TYR A 323 14.20 -26.39 28.85
N PRO A 324 15.17 -25.51 28.50
CA PRO A 324 15.80 -24.48 29.33
C PRO A 324 15.25 -23.06 29.17
N LEU A 325 14.05 -22.87 28.59
CA LEU A 325 13.41 -21.56 28.60
C LEU A 325 13.07 -21.17 30.05
N HIS A 326 13.60 -20.03 30.50
CA HIS A 326 13.24 -19.49 31.81
C HIS A 326 11.71 -19.23 31.87
N PRO A 327 11.02 -19.45 33.00
CA PRO A 327 9.56 -19.26 33.09
C PRO A 327 9.10 -17.89 32.57
N LEU A 328 9.82 -16.82 32.92
CA LEU A 328 9.56 -15.48 32.41
C LEU A 328 9.75 -15.38 30.88
N THR A 329 10.84 -15.93 30.35
CA THR A 329 11.10 -16.00 28.89
C THR A 329 9.98 -16.72 28.16
N LEU A 330 9.52 -17.84 28.72
CA LEU A 330 8.46 -18.65 28.12
C LEU A 330 7.13 -17.90 28.07
N LEU A 331 6.77 -17.16 29.13
CA LEU A 331 5.55 -16.34 29.14
C LEU A 331 5.64 -15.15 28.19
N ILE A 332 6.82 -14.53 28.04
CA ILE A 332 7.02 -13.38 27.15
C ILE A 332 6.98 -13.80 25.68
N LEU A 333 7.59 -14.94 25.33
CA LEU A 333 7.86 -15.33 23.96
C LEU A 333 6.61 -15.31 23.04
N PRO A 334 5.46 -15.96 23.37
CA PRO A 334 4.29 -15.90 22.51
C PRO A 334 3.73 -14.49 22.30
N VAL A 335 3.66 -13.70 23.37
CA VAL A 335 3.14 -12.32 23.33
C VAL A 335 4.06 -11.43 22.51
N LEU A 336 5.37 -11.64 22.63
CA LEU A 336 6.38 -10.95 21.84
C LEU A 336 6.24 -11.30 20.35
N CYS A 337 6.10 -12.57 20.00
CA CYS A 337 5.89 -12.98 18.61
C CYS A 337 4.59 -12.39 18.03
N GLN A 338 3.55 -12.22 18.85
CA GLN A 338 2.32 -11.57 18.43
C GLN A 338 2.48 -10.08 18.08
N LYS A 339 3.42 -9.39 18.74
CA LYS A 339 3.71 -7.97 18.50
C LYS A 339 4.80 -7.74 17.46
N ALA A 340 5.77 -8.65 17.38
CA ALA A 340 6.97 -8.48 16.57
C ALA A 340 6.74 -8.76 15.08
N ALA A 341 5.85 -9.70 14.72
CA ALA A 341 5.56 -10.07 13.32
C ALA A 341 4.39 -11.09 13.25
N GLN A 342 4.45 -12.06 12.32
CA GLN A 342 3.46 -13.11 12.11
C GLN A 342 3.53 -14.18 13.22
N ASN A 343 2.82 -13.96 14.33
CA ASN A 343 2.55 -14.88 15.47
C ASN A 343 3.34 -16.20 15.47
N GLU A 344 2.76 -17.29 14.93
CA GLU A 344 3.36 -18.63 14.96
C GLU A 344 4.59 -18.78 14.06
N ARG A 345 4.64 -18.12 12.88
CA ARG A 345 5.80 -18.24 11.98
C ARG A 345 7.05 -17.71 12.66
N THR A 346 6.91 -16.59 13.36
CA THR A 346 7.98 -15.96 14.13
C THR A 346 8.39 -16.82 15.33
N LEU A 347 7.41 -17.38 16.05
CA LEU A 347 7.65 -18.31 17.15
C LEU A 347 8.46 -19.52 16.69
N PHE A 348 8.05 -20.19 15.62
CA PHE A 348 8.73 -21.38 15.11
C PHE A 348 10.07 -21.07 14.45
N SER A 349 10.21 -19.90 13.84
CA SER A 349 11.50 -19.41 13.35
C SER A 349 12.50 -19.32 14.50
N TYR A 350 12.12 -18.73 15.64
CA TYR A 350 12.95 -18.70 16.84
C TYR A 350 13.30 -20.10 17.37
N LEU A 351 12.29 -20.98 17.53
CA LEU A 351 12.49 -22.33 18.06
C LEU A 351 13.42 -23.18 17.17
N GLY A 352 13.33 -22.99 15.85
CA GLY A 352 14.15 -23.71 14.87
C GLY A 352 15.49 -23.05 14.52
N SER A 353 15.72 -21.79 14.90
CA SER A 353 16.87 -21.00 14.42
C SER A 353 18.20 -21.42 15.06
N GLY A 354 19.21 -21.57 14.19
CA GLY A 354 20.62 -21.74 14.57
C GLY A 354 21.42 -20.43 14.59
N GLU A 355 20.79 -19.30 14.32
CA GLU A 355 21.39 -17.96 14.34
C GLU A 355 21.80 -17.55 15.77
N PRO A 356 22.61 -16.48 15.94
CA PRO A 356 22.91 -15.93 17.26
C PRO A 356 21.62 -15.72 18.08
N PHE A 357 21.63 -16.20 19.32
CA PHE A 357 20.50 -16.19 20.25
C PHE A 357 19.26 -17.05 19.88
N GLY A 358 19.25 -17.71 18.71
CA GLY A 358 18.22 -18.68 18.35
C GLY A 358 18.25 -19.93 19.25
N LEU A 359 17.09 -20.53 19.54
CA LEU A 359 16.96 -21.61 20.51
C LEU A 359 17.86 -22.81 20.18
N ARG A 360 17.83 -23.29 18.94
CA ARG A 360 18.61 -24.46 18.52
C ARG A 360 20.11 -24.17 18.60
N GLY A 361 20.53 -22.97 18.20
CA GLY A 361 21.92 -22.51 18.34
C GLY A 361 22.36 -22.48 19.81
N ARG A 362 21.53 -21.95 20.70
CA ARG A 362 21.79 -21.89 22.15
C ARG A 362 21.89 -23.27 22.79
N LEU A 363 20.99 -24.20 22.46
CA LEU A 363 21.01 -25.56 23.02
C LEU A 363 22.35 -26.27 22.81
N SER A 364 23.02 -26.06 21.66
CA SER A 364 24.33 -26.66 21.36
C SER A 364 25.48 -26.14 22.26
N ARG A 365 25.32 -24.95 22.86
CA ARG A 365 26.35 -24.27 23.65
C ARG A 365 26.05 -24.28 25.15
N MET A 366 24.82 -24.59 25.54
CA MET A 366 24.36 -24.55 26.92
C MET A 366 24.63 -25.85 27.67
N ARG A 367 24.78 -25.72 28.99
CA ARG A 367 24.93 -26.83 29.94
C ARG A 367 23.66 -27.01 30.78
N LEU A 368 23.50 -28.20 31.33
CA LEU A 368 22.40 -28.49 32.25
C LEU A 368 22.48 -27.58 33.48
N GLY A 369 21.36 -26.94 33.83
CA GLY A 369 21.26 -25.90 34.86
C GLY A 369 21.29 -24.47 34.33
N GLU A 370 21.69 -24.24 33.08
CA GLU A 370 21.64 -22.92 32.45
C GLU A 370 20.25 -22.60 31.90
N TRP A 371 19.97 -21.30 31.74
CA TRP A 371 18.68 -20.76 31.33
C TRP A 371 18.79 -19.85 30.11
N ILE A 372 17.73 -19.84 29.31
CA ILE A 372 17.49 -18.80 28.30
C ILE A 372 16.65 -17.71 28.96
N GLU A 373 17.30 -16.60 29.27
CA GLU A 373 16.73 -15.46 29.97
C GLU A 373 16.07 -14.45 29.01
N PRO A 374 15.17 -13.57 29.50
CA PRO A 374 14.40 -12.67 28.65
C PRO A 374 15.25 -11.74 27.77
N TRP A 375 16.37 -11.20 28.27
CA TRP A 375 17.24 -10.33 27.49
C TRP A 375 17.81 -11.01 26.22
N GLN A 376 17.92 -12.34 26.21
CA GLN A 376 18.38 -13.08 25.03
C GLN A 376 17.32 -13.10 23.93
N LEU A 377 16.03 -13.04 24.29
CA LEU A 377 14.97 -12.83 23.29
C LEU A 377 15.10 -11.46 22.66
N TYR A 378 15.35 -10.42 23.48
CA TYR A 378 15.57 -9.07 22.96
C TYR A 378 16.67 -9.05 21.89
N ASP A 379 17.83 -9.62 22.20
CA ASP A 379 18.96 -9.67 21.26
C ASP A 379 18.68 -10.51 20.01
N TYR A 380 17.94 -11.63 20.15
CA TYR A 380 17.50 -12.43 19.00
C TYR A 380 16.63 -11.61 18.05
N PHE A 381 15.60 -10.94 18.57
CA PHE A 381 14.65 -10.16 17.77
C PHE A 381 15.26 -8.85 17.24
N MET A 382 16.28 -8.31 17.91
CA MET A 382 17.10 -7.20 17.43
C MET A 382 17.93 -7.57 16.20
N LEU A 383 18.65 -8.70 16.29
CA LEU A 383 19.57 -9.13 15.23
C LEU A 383 18.86 -9.78 14.05
N ASN A 384 17.64 -10.31 14.27
CA ASN A 384 16.86 -11.02 13.26
C ASN A 384 15.45 -10.41 13.13
N PRO A 385 15.31 -9.15 12.65
CA PRO A 385 14.02 -8.52 12.51
C PRO A 385 13.17 -9.27 11.47
N ALA A 386 12.16 -10.00 11.93
CA ALA A 386 11.26 -10.79 11.10
C ALA A 386 10.26 -9.90 10.33
N GLY A 387 10.74 -9.07 9.40
CA GLY A 387 9.89 -8.22 8.55
C GLY A 387 9.38 -6.92 9.19
N GLY A 388 9.93 -6.52 10.35
CA GLY A 388 9.56 -5.32 11.09
C GLY A 388 8.33 -5.50 11.99
N PHE A 389 8.22 -4.66 13.04
CA PHE A 389 7.06 -4.66 13.95
C PHE A 389 5.80 -4.19 13.21
N SER A 390 4.72 -4.97 13.27
CA SER A 390 3.43 -4.60 12.68
C SER A 390 2.66 -3.57 13.53
N ASP A 391 2.96 -3.49 14.83
CA ASP A 391 2.38 -2.52 15.76
C ASP A 391 3.30 -1.27 15.90
N PRO A 392 2.84 -0.07 15.50
CA PRO A 392 3.62 1.17 15.64
C PRO A 392 4.04 1.47 17.08
N LEU A 393 3.21 1.13 18.08
CA LEU A 393 3.55 1.35 19.49
C LEU A 393 4.63 0.40 19.97
N ALA A 394 4.59 -0.86 19.51
CA ALA A 394 5.65 -1.83 19.78
C ALA A 394 6.96 -1.40 19.13
N HIS A 395 6.91 -0.93 17.88
CA HIS A 395 8.07 -0.39 17.18
C HIS A 395 8.69 0.79 17.93
N HIS A 396 7.86 1.75 18.37
CA HIS A 396 8.32 2.90 19.16
C HIS A 396 9.00 2.46 20.46
N ARG A 397 8.38 1.55 21.24
CA ARG A 397 8.98 1.04 22.48
C ARG A 397 10.30 0.34 22.23
N TRP A 398 10.43 -0.37 21.13
CA TRP A 398 11.69 -1.02 20.76
C TRP A 398 12.76 0.01 20.40
N ILE A 399 12.43 1.06 19.63
CA ILE A 399 13.34 2.16 19.30
C ILE A 399 13.80 2.88 20.57
N GLU A 400 12.89 3.08 21.53
CA GLU A 400 13.19 3.67 22.82
C GLU A 400 14.27 2.88 23.57
N VAL A 401 14.14 1.55 23.66
CA VAL A 401 15.15 0.70 24.31
C VAL A 401 16.47 0.73 23.54
N ALA A 402 16.44 0.64 22.20
CA ALA A 402 17.65 0.70 21.37
C ALA A 402 18.39 2.03 21.56
N THR A 403 17.64 3.14 21.56
CA THR A 403 18.21 4.47 21.69
C THR A 403 18.80 4.70 23.08
N VAL A 404 18.17 4.19 24.13
CA VAL A 404 18.73 4.25 25.49
C VAL A 404 19.98 3.37 25.59
N LEU A 405 19.99 2.19 24.98
CA LEU A 405 21.17 1.32 24.92
C LEU A 405 22.34 1.97 24.16
N GLU A 406 22.09 2.71 23.08
CA GLU A 406 23.13 3.45 22.34
C GLU A 406 23.75 4.59 23.15
N ARG A 407 22.94 5.27 23.99
CA ARG A 407 23.42 6.34 24.89
C ARG A 407 24.08 5.80 26.15
N PHE A 408 23.79 4.56 26.51
CA PHE A 408 24.33 3.92 27.70
C PHE A 408 25.76 3.47 27.40
N ASP A 409 26.76 4.22 27.90
CA ASP A 409 28.21 3.97 27.70
C ASP A 409 28.74 2.66 28.32
N GLY A 410 27.87 1.71 28.66
CA GLY A 410 28.22 0.39 29.21
C GLY A 410 28.45 -0.66 28.12
N ASP A 411 29.18 -1.73 28.47
CA ASP A 411 29.24 -2.94 27.66
C ASP A 411 27.82 -3.46 27.37
N GLN A 412 27.52 -3.80 26.11
CA GLN A 412 26.20 -4.28 25.68
C GLN A 412 25.81 -5.61 26.34
N ASP A 413 26.78 -6.33 26.91
CA ASP A 413 26.59 -7.55 27.68
C ASP A 413 26.68 -7.36 29.20
N SER A 414 26.82 -6.11 29.69
CA SER A 414 26.85 -5.80 31.12
C SER A 414 25.54 -6.19 31.83
N PRO A 415 25.56 -6.49 33.14
CA PRO A 415 24.34 -6.75 33.91
C PRO A 415 23.30 -5.62 33.81
N ALA A 416 23.75 -4.36 33.74
CA ALA A 416 22.87 -3.20 33.55
C ALA A 416 22.20 -3.20 32.16
N ALA A 417 22.94 -3.51 31.10
CA ALA A 417 22.37 -3.65 29.76
C ALA A 417 21.36 -4.80 29.68
N ARG A 418 21.67 -5.96 30.29
CA ARG A 418 20.74 -7.11 30.37
C ARG A 418 19.46 -6.77 31.13
N LEU A 419 19.58 -6.02 32.23
CA LEU A 419 18.44 -5.53 32.99
C LEU A 419 17.59 -4.57 32.14
N LEU A 420 18.21 -3.60 31.48
CA LEU A 420 17.54 -2.65 30.59
C LEU A 420 16.81 -3.36 29.43
N LYS A 421 17.46 -4.31 28.76
CA LYS A 421 16.85 -5.17 27.72
C LYS A 421 15.63 -5.92 28.26
N THR A 422 15.72 -6.47 29.48
CA THR A 422 14.61 -7.18 30.14
C THR A 422 13.44 -6.24 30.47
N ILE A 423 13.71 -5.06 31.02
CA ILE A 423 12.70 -4.02 31.29
C ILE A 423 12.02 -3.60 29.98
N GLY A 424 12.83 -3.33 28.95
CA GLY A 424 12.36 -2.98 27.62
C GLY A 424 11.44 -4.03 27.01
N LEU A 425 11.77 -5.32 27.13
CA LEU A 425 10.95 -6.44 26.65
C LEU A 425 9.61 -6.53 27.39
N LEU A 426 9.61 -6.39 28.71
CA LEU A 426 8.40 -6.37 29.54
C LEU A 426 7.53 -5.14 29.23
N ASN A 427 8.15 -3.98 28.99
CA ASN A 427 7.43 -2.81 28.51
C ASN A 427 6.87 -3.05 27.11
N LEU A 428 7.60 -3.68 26.19
CA LEU A 428 7.16 -3.94 24.82
C LEU A 428 5.87 -4.77 24.77
N ILE A 429 5.81 -5.88 25.51
CA ILE A 429 4.59 -6.70 25.58
C ILE A 429 3.42 -5.96 26.25
N GLY A 430 3.72 -4.93 27.05
CA GLY A 430 2.75 -4.21 27.87
C GLY A 430 2.35 -5.03 29.08
N ALA A 431 2.08 -4.38 30.20
CA ALA A 431 1.71 -5.04 31.44
C ALA A 431 0.44 -5.91 31.25
N GLN A 432 0.63 -7.22 31.01
CA GLN A 432 -0.46 -8.18 30.96
C GLN A 432 -0.67 -8.71 32.38
N ARG A 433 -1.61 -8.08 33.11
CA ARG A 433 -1.83 -8.32 34.54
C ARG A 433 -0.52 -8.11 35.34
N GLY A 434 -0.01 -9.16 35.97
CA GLY A 434 1.22 -9.16 36.75
C GLY A 434 2.52 -9.25 35.95
N LEU A 435 2.45 -9.57 34.65
CA LEU A 435 3.64 -9.70 33.81
C LEU A 435 4.14 -8.31 33.39
N LYS A 436 4.88 -7.66 34.29
CA LYS A 436 5.42 -6.31 34.17
C LYS A 436 6.84 -6.22 34.76
N ALA A 437 7.55 -5.13 34.49
CA ALA A 437 8.87 -4.89 35.08
C ALA A 437 8.77 -4.44 36.55
N SER A 438 8.31 -5.32 37.45
CA SER A 438 8.24 -5.06 38.89
C SER A 438 9.58 -5.36 39.57
N ARG A 439 9.85 -4.70 40.70
CA ARG A 439 11.06 -4.97 41.49
C ARG A 439 11.16 -6.44 41.93
N SER A 440 10.04 -7.08 42.26
CA SER A 440 9.99 -8.49 42.66
C SER A 440 10.44 -9.43 41.55
N LEU A 441 9.91 -9.28 40.33
CA LEU A 441 10.30 -10.10 39.18
C LEU A 441 11.74 -9.84 38.74
N LEU A 442 12.18 -8.58 38.76
CA LEU A 442 13.56 -8.23 38.40
C LEU A 442 14.57 -8.74 39.44
N ARG A 443 14.29 -8.60 40.74
CA ARG A 443 15.14 -9.14 41.81
C ARG A 443 15.20 -10.66 41.81
N ALA A 444 14.12 -11.34 41.46
CA ALA A 444 14.13 -12.79 41.30
C ALA A 444 15.03 -13.25 40.15
N LEU A 445 15.13 -12.47 39.07
CA LEU A 445 15.96 -12.81 37.90
C LEU A 445 17.44 -12.42 38.07
N PHE A 446 17.73 -11.24 38.63
CA PHE A 446 19.09 -10.70 38.74
C PHE A 446 19.68 -10.77 40.15
N GLY A 447 18.93 -11.28 41.13
CA GLY A 447 19.37 -11.41 42.53
C GLY A 447 19.59 -10.07 43.23
N GLU A 448 20.48 -10.07 44.22
CA GLU A 448 20.81 -8.88 45.02
C GLU A 448 21.41 -7.74 44.19
N ALA A 449 22.02 -8.03 43.03
CA ALA A 449 22.56 -7.01 42.13
C ALA A 449 21.47 -6.03 41.62
N THR A 450 20.19 -6.43 41.61
CA THR A 450 19.09 -5.54 41.24
C THR A 450 19.03 -4.26 42.09
N ASP A 451 19.42 -4.34 43.36
CA ASP A 451 19.37 -3.21 44.29
C ASP A 451 20.40 -2.12 43.95
N GLU A 452 21.47 -2.46 43.22
CA GLU A 452 22.46 -1.51 42.71
C GLU A 452 22.16 -1.08 41.27
N LEU A 453 21.72 -2.03 40.42
CA LEU A 453 21.51 -1.79 38.99
C LEU A 453 20.32 -0.87 38.69
N LEU A 454 19.23 -0.95 39.46
CA LEU A 454 18.06 -0.09 39.25
C LEU A 454 18.39 1.39 39.52
N PRO A 455 18.96 1.78 40.68
CA PRO A 455 19.41 3.15 40.90
C PRO A 455 20.44 3.64 39.87
N GLN A 456 21.33 2.76 39.41
CA GLN A 456 22.30 3.10 38.36
C GLN A 456 21.59 3.52 37.07
N LEU A 457 20.61 2.73 36.58
CA LEU A 457 19.85 3.05 35.37
C LEU A 457 18.94 4.27 35.55
N GLU A 458 18.37 4.48 36.73
CA GLU A 458 17.59 5.69 37.05
C GLU A 458 18.47 6.95 37.05
N SER A 459 19.70 6.88 37.57
CA SER A 459 20.61 8.03 37.65
C SER A 459 20.99 8.62 36.28
N VAL A 460 21.04 7.77 35.24
CA VAL A 460 21.29 8.17 33.85
C VAL A 460 20.00 8.41 33.07
N SER A 461 18.84 8.44 33.75
CA SER A 461 17.51 8.60 33.16
C SER A 461 17.17 7.56 32.07
N ALA A 462 17.77 6.36 32.15
CA ALA A 462 17.48 5.27 31.23
C ALA A 462 16.13 4.61 31.53
N ILE A 463 15.73 4.60 32.80
CA ILE A 463 14.45 4.06 33.28
C ILE A 463 13.79 4.98 34.32
N HIS A 464 12.48 4.84 34.51
CA HIS A 464 11.73 5.45 35.61
C HIS A 464 10.73 4.49 36.25
N LEU A 465 10.53 4.62 37.56
CA LEU A 465 9.50 3.90 38.29
C LEU A 465 8.14 4.61 38.19
N ARG A 466 7.14 3.95 37.61
CA ARG A 466 5.74 4.39 37.68
C ARG A 466 5.11 3.94 38.99
N GLN A 467 5.02 4.87 39.96
CA GLN A 467 4.54 4.57 41.32
C GLN A 467 3.13 3.95 41.38
N PHE A 468 2.21 4.39 40.52
CA PHE A 468 0.83 3.86 40.50
C PHE A 468 0.78 2.36 40.19
N ASN A 469 1.62 1.88 39.26
CA ASN A 469 1.61 0.49 38.82
C ASN A 469 2.80 -0.33 39.34
N GLN A 470 3.72 0.27 40.11
CA GLN A 470 4.95 -0.37 40.58
C GLN A 470 5.72 -1.08 39.46
N GLU A 471 5.89 -0.38 38.34
CA GLU A 471 6.54 -0.86 37.11
C GLU A 471 7.66 0.09 36.70
N TYR A 472 8.85 -0.45 36.42
CA TYR A 472 9.93 0.28 35.76
C TYR A 472 9.66 0.37 34.26
N ARG A 473 9.85 1.56 33.69
CA ARG A 473 9.78 1.76 32.25
C ARG A 473 11.06 2.33 31.70
N VAL A 474 11.43 1.90 30.50
CA VAL A 474 12.44 2.59 29.72
C VAL A 474 11.91 3.98 29.36
N TRP A 475 12.81 4.95 29.37
CA TRP A 475 12.49 6.35 29.16
C TRP A 475 13.48 6.99 28.18
N GLN A 476 13.00 7.34 26.98
CA GLN A 476 13.80 8.02 25.97
C GLN A 476 13.81 9.56 26.13
N GLY A 477 12.84 10.11 26.88
CA GLY A 477 12.74 11.54 27.18
C GLY A 477 11.52 12.31 26.63
N SER A 478 10.50 11.66 26.05
CA SER A 478 9.32 12.34 25.47
C SER A 478 7.99 11.73 25.96
N ASP A 479 7.11 12.57 26.51
CA ASP A 479 5.71 12.22 26.83
C ASP A 479 4.73 12.54 25.67
N PHE A 480 5.22 13.07 24.54
CA PHE A 480 4.37 13.52 23.44
C PHE A 480 3.96 12.37 22.51
N ASP A 481 2.67 12.03 22.48
CA ASP A 481 2.09 11.06 21.53
C ASP A 481 1.98 11.66 20.12
N LEU A 482 3.10 11.65 19.39
CA LEU A 482 3.17 12.11 18.01
C LEU A 482 2.20 11.34 17.10
N ALA A 483 2.09 10.02 17.29
CA ALA A 483 1.22 9.16 16.49
C ALA A 483 -0.26 9.54 16.63
N GLY A 484 -0.72 9.78 17.85
CA GLY A 484 -2.07 10.26 18.13
C GLY A 484 -2.35 11.62 17.52
N ALA A 485 -1.42 12.56 17.69
CA ALA A 485 -1.55 13.92 17.15
C ALA A 485 -1.62 13.93 15.62
N VAL A 486 -0.79 13.13 14.93
CA VAL A 486 -0.81 13.00 13.47
C VAL A 486 -2.12 12.36 13.00
N ARG A 487 -2.58 11.26 13.62
CA ARG A 487 -3.85 10.63 13.23
C ARG A 487 -5.04 11.60 13.31
N GLN A 488 -5.10 12.40 14.37
CA GLN A 488 -6.15 13.40 14.52
C GLN A 488 -6.07 14.46 13.43
N ALA A 489 -4.89 15.05 13.21
CA ALA A 489 -4.69 16.08 12.20
C ALA A 489 -4.95 15.56 10.77
N THR A 490 -4.54 14.34 10.43
CA THR A 490 -4.80 13.73 9.12
C THR A 490 -6.28 13.55 8.85
N ALA A 491 -7.08 13.16 9.86
CA ALA A 491 -8.53 13.03 9.71
C ALA A 491 -9.20 14.38 9.38
N GLU A 492 -8.71 15.48 9.95
CA GLU A 492 -9.19 16.84 9.64
C GLU A 492 -8.82 17.26 8.20
N TYR A 493 -7.58 17.02 7.77
CA TYR A 493 -7.13 17.34 6.42
C TYR A 493 -7.78 16.47 5.34
N ALA A 494 -8.11 15.21 5.63
CA ALA A 494 -8.78 14.32 4.70
C ALA A 494 -10.19 14.83 4.28
N ALA A 495 -10.83 15.63 5.14
CA ALA A 495 -12.13 16.25 4.87
C ALA A 495 -12.04 17.50 3.97
N LEU A 496 -10.83 18.06 3.75
CA LEU A 496 -10.65 19.22 2.90
C LEU A 496 -10.61 18.84 1.40
N PRO A 497 -10.90 19.79 0.49
CA PRO A 497 -10.83 19.54 -0.94
C PRO A 497 -9.39 19.30 -1.42
N LEU A 498 -9.14 18.12 -2.02
CA LEU A 498 -7.80 17.69 -2.42
C LEU A 498 -7.16 18.61 -3.48
N ASP A 499 -7.95 19.10 -4.42
CA ASP A 499 -7.50 20.03 -5.46
C ASP A 499 -7.04 21.38 -4.89
N GLU A 500 -7.66 21.89 -3.82
CA GLU A 500 -7.15 23.09 -3.12
C GLU A 500 -5.80 22.81 -2.48
N MET A 501 -5.69 21.70 -1.75
CA MET A 501 -4.45 21.31 -1.06
C MET A 501 -3.31 21.15 -2.06
N LEU A 502 -3.54 20.45 -3.18
CA LEU A 502 -2.55 20.26 -4.24
C LEU A 502 -2.17 21.58 -4.91
N ASN A 503 -3.12 22.46 -5.21
CA ASN A 503 -2.82 23.75 -5.82
C ASN A 503 -2.05 24.69 -4.86
N ALA A 504 -2.36 24.65 -3.56
CA ALA A 504 -1.64 25.42 -2.54
C ALA A 504 -0.19 24.94 -2.35
N LEU A 505 0.05 23.63 -2.52
CA LEU A 505 1.39 23.03 -2.49
C LEU A 505 2.21 23.34 -3.76
N ALA A 506 1.55 23.67 -4.88
CA ALA A 506 2.14 23.89 -6.20
C ALA A 506 3.23 22.85 -6.57
N PRO A 507 2.95 21.53 -6.48
CA PRO A 507 3.96 20.48 -6.50
C PRO A 507 4.55 20.21 -7.89
N LEU A 508 3.83 20.58 -8.96
CA LEU A 508 4.23 20.34 -10.34
C LEU A 508 4.72 21.62 -11.01
N LYS A 509 5.89 21.54 -11.64
CA LYS A 509 6.46 22.66 -12.42
C LYS A 509 5.80 22.78 -13.80
N PRO A 510 5.80 23.99 -14.41
CA PRO A 510 5.33 24.17 -15.79
C PRO A 510 6.01 23.22 -16.78
N ILE A 511 5.23 22.66 -17.70
CA ILE A 511 5.66 21.69 -18.70
C ILE A 511 5.86 22.39 -20.03
N VAL A 512 7.11 22.54 -20.45
CA VAL A 512 7.44 23.17 -21.74
C VAL A 512 7.08 22.23 -22.89
N ALA A 513 6.29 22.69 -23.85
CA ALA A 513 6.07 22.04 -25.13
C ALA A 513 7.34 22.18 -25.99
N ARG A 514 8.30 21.27 -25.77
CA ARG A 514 9.69 21.40 -26.25
C ARG A 514 9.80 21.54 -27.76
N ARG A 515 9.14 20.66 -28.53
CA ARG A 515 9.30 20.63 -30.00
C ARG A 515 8.81 21.94 -30.62
N VAL A 516 7.59 22.37 -30.27
CA VAL A 516 7.03 23.62 -30.77
C VAL A 516 7.81 24.85 -30.30
N THR A 517 8.34 24.83 -29.06
CA THR A 517 9.19 25.93 -28.57
C THR A 517 10.48 26.06 -29.40
N ILE A 518 11.11 24.93 -29.77
CA ILE A 518 12.32 24.92 -30.60
C ILE A 518 12.00 25.34 -32.05
N THR A 519 10.89 24.86 -32.63
CA THR A 519 10.55 25.15 -34.03
C THR A 519 10.12 26.60 -34.23
N THR A 520 9.25 27.11 -33.33
CA THR A 520 8.68 28.46 -33.40
C THR A 520 9.55 29.53 -32.73
N GLY A 521 10.49 29.14 -31.87
CA GLY A 521 11.26 30.05 -31.02
C GLY A 521 10.47 30.69 -29.87
N SER A 522 9.17 30.37 -29.73
CA SER A 522 8.29 30.92 -28.69
C SER A 522 8.14 29.95 -27.53
N LEU A 523 8.43 30.40 -26.30
CA LEU A 523 8.21 29.57 -25.11
C LEU A 523 6.72 29.27 -24.94
N ARG A 524 6.37 27.98 -25.03
CA ARG A 524 5.02 27.48 -24.79
C ARG A 524 5.07 26.48 -23.66
N SER A 525 4.51 26.83 -22.51
CA SER A 525 4.50 25.99 -21.32
C SER A 525 3.09 25.79 -20.79
N PHE A 526 2.72 24.55 -20.52
CA PHE A 526 1.50 24.19 -19.82
C PHE A 526 1.71 24.36 -18.32
N THR A 527 0.81 25.06 -17.65
CA THR A 527 0.76 25.13 -16.19
C THR A 527 -0.13 24.00 -15.68
N PRO A 528 0.39 23.04 -14.89
CA PRO A 528 -0.43 22.02 -14.24
C PRO A 528 -1.34 22.64 -13.19
N VAL A 529 -2.63 22.33 -13.22
CA VAL A 529 -3.60 22.78 -12.21
C VAL A 529 -4.56 21.65 -11.87
N PHE A 530 -4.82 21.45 -10.58
CA PHE A 530 -5.77 20.45 -10.10
C PHE A 530 -7.17 21.05 -9.99
N THR A 531 -8.19 20.26 -10.29
CA THR A 531 -9.60 20.68 -10.21
C THR A 531 -10.49 19.50 -9.90
N SER A 532 -11.73 19.80 -9.51
CA SER A 532 -12.79 18.83 -9.26
C SER A 532 -14.09 19.32 -9.90
N ARG A 533 -15.14 18.50 -9.82
CA ARG A 533 -16.49 18.83 -10.27
C ARG A 533 -17.01 20.18 -9.75
N LEU A 534 -16.76 20.47 -8.48
CA LEU A 534 -17.25 21.68 -7.80
C LEU A 534 -16.66 22.97 -8.37
N ARG A 535 -15.52 22.88 -9.06
CA ARG A 535 -14.76 24.03 -9.60
C ARG A 535 -14.65 24.02 -11.13
N TRP A 536 -15.36 23.12 -11.80
CA TRP A 536 -15.34 23.02 -13.25
C TRP A 536 -16.52 23.78 -13.91
N PRO A 537 -16.30 24.60 -14.95
CA PRO A 537 -15.00 24.95 -15.55
C PRO A 537 -14.27 26.05 -14.75
N PRO A 538 -12.95 25.95 -14.61
CA PRO A 538 -12.14 26.92 -13.89
C PRO A 538 -11.97 28.23 -14.68
N LYS A 539 -11.73 29.35 -13.99
CA LYS A 539 -11.35 30.63 -14.63
C LYS A 539 -9.97 30.49 -15.26
N THR A 540 -9.85 30.92 -16.52
CA THR A 540 -8.60 30.86 -17.28
C THR A 540 -7.95 32.24 -17.38
N ASP A 541 -6.69 32.36 -16.98
CA ASP A 541 -5.93 33.63 -17.03
C ASP A 541 -5.18 33.83 -18.37
N GLY A 542 -5.67 33.22 -19.45
CA GLY A 542 -5.15 33.46 -20.81
C GLY A 542 -3.82 32.76 -21.16
N GLY A 543 -3.54 31.59 -20.57
CA GLY A 543 -2.35 30.76 -20.86
C GLY A 543 -2.68 29.28 -21.11
N LEU A 544 -1.66 28.50 -21.50
CA LEU A 544 -1.79 27.05 -21.67
C LEU A 544 -1.88 26.37 -20.29
N THR A 545 -2.99 25.69 -20.02
CA THR A 545 -3.20 24.97 -18.75
C THR A 545 -3.40 23.48 -19.02
N LEU A 546 -2.75 22.64 -18.21
CA LEU A 546 -2.99 21.20 -18.14
C LEU A 546 -3.80 20.92 -16.88
N TRP A 547 -5.05 20.50 -17.06
CA TRP A 547 -5.95 20.24 -15.94
C TRP A 547 -5.84 18.79 -15.47
N PHE A 548 -5.59 18.60 -14.18
CA PHE A 548 -5.76 17.31 -13.51
C PHE A 548 -7.13 17.31 -12.83
N TYR A 549 -8.11 16.67 -13.48
CA TYR A 549 -9.47 16.56 -12.98
C TYR A 549 -9.55 15.37 -12.01
N LEU A 550 -9.69 15.65 -10.72
CA LEU A 550 -9.84 14.65 -9.67
C LEU A 550 -11.29 14.18 -9.66
N ALA A 551 -11.56 13.06 -10.36
CA ALA A 551 -12.91 12.53 -10.47
C ALA A 551 -13.33 11.86 -9.16
N GLU A 552 -14.61 12.02 -8.82
CA GLU A 552 -15.23 11.28 -7.73
C GLU A 552 -15.59 9.86 -8.18
N TYR A 553 -15.78 8.97 -7.21
CA TYR A 553 -16.14 7.59 -7.48
C TYR A 553 -17.46 7.51 -8.28
N GLN A 554 -17.46 6.77 -9.39
CA GLN A 554 -18.58 6.64 -10.34
C GLN A 554 -19.05 7.95 -10.97
N GLU A 555 -18.22 8.98 -10.98
CA GLU A 555 -18.53 10.21 -11.69
C GLU A 555 -18.58 9.95 -13.21
N SER A 556 -19.78 10.03 -13.78
CA SER A 556 -19.97 9.99 -15.22
C SER A 556 -19.58 11.34 -15.83
N LEU A 557 -18.40 11.38 -16.46
CA LEU A 557 -17.90 12.56 -17.15
C LEU A 557 -18.47 12.63 -18.56
N ASN A 558 -19.11 13.74 -18.90
CA ASN A 558 -19.53 14.03 -20.26
C ASN A 558 -18.38 14.73 -20.99
N PRO A 559 -17.73 14.12 -22.01
CA PRO A 559 -16.58 14.73 -22.68
C PRO A 559 -16.85 16.12 -23.29
N LYS A 560 -18.13 16.45 -23.55
CA LYS A 560 -18.57 17.78 -24.01
C LYS A 560 -18.39 18.88 -22.96
N MET A 561 -18.15 18.54 -21.69
CA MET A 561 -17.90 19.51 -20.63
C MET A 561 -16.51 20.14 -20.71
N PHE A 562 -15.59 19.53 -21.48
CA PHE A 562 -14.23 20.04 -21.64
C PHE A 562 -14.17 21.07 -22.77
N PRO A 563 -13.77 22.33 -22.49
CA PRO A 563 -13.70 23.36 -23.53
C PRO A 563 -12.78 22.97 -24.69
N PRO A 564 -13.04 23.44 -25.93
CA PRO A 564 -12.34 22.99 -27.14
C PRO A 564 -10.82 23.13 -27.11
N LEU A 565 -10.28 24.10 -26.36
CA LEU A 565 -8.84 24.40 -26.29
C LEU A 565 -8.15 23.89 -25.01
N THR A 566 -8.73 22.90 -24.34
CA THR A 566 -8.22 22.38 -23.06
C THR A 566 -7.59 20.99 -23.18
N VAL A 567 -6.59 20.76 -22.33
CA VAL A 567 -5.99 19.44 -22.09
C VAL A 567 -6.34 19.03 -20.66
N VAL A 568 -6.97 17.86 -20.52
CA VAL A 568 -7.46 17.37 -19.23
C VAL A 568 -7.00 15.93 -19.03
N ALA A 569 -6.36 15.67 -17.90
CA ALA A 569 -6.08 14.34 -17.37
C ALA A 569 -7.10 14.05 -16.25
N VAL A 570 -8.02 13.13 -16.51
CA VAL A 570 -8.99 12.65 -15.52
C VAL A 570 -8.33 11.61 -14.64
N CYS A 571 -8.34 11.83 -13.33
CA CYS A 571 -7.78 10.97 -12.31
C CYS A 571 -8.91 10.23 -11.58
N GLU A 572 -9.20 8.99 -11.99
CA GLU A 572 -10.36 8.21 -11.50
C GLU A 572 -10.11 7.55 -10.13
N SER A 573 -8.85 7.33 -9.75
CA SER A 573 -8.45 6.71 -8.48
C SER A 573 -7.49 7.60 -7.69
N ASN A 574 -8.04 8.53 -6.90
CA ASN A 574 -7.25 9.51 -6.14
C ASN A 574 -7.28 9.33 -4.61
N GLU A 575 -7.84 8.24 -4.07
CA GLU A 575 -7.91 7.97 -2.62
C GLU A 575 -6.50 7.90 -1.98
N ARG A 576 -5.59 7.12 -2.56
CA ARG A 576 -4.20 7.03 -2.07
C ARG A 576 -3.47 8.38 -2.12
N LEU A 577 -3.73 9.17 -3.17
CA LEU A 577 -3.16 10.51 -3.30
C LEU A 577 -3.73 11.45 -2.22
N ARG A 578 -5.03 11.35 -1.93
CA ARG A 578 -5.69 12.11 -0.85
C ARG A 578 -5.05 11.80 0.50
N ASP A 579 -4.91 10.54 0.84
CA ASP A 579 -4.39 10.12 2.14
C ASP A 579 -2.94 10.59 2.33
N ALA A 580 -2.09 10.39 1.32
CA ALA A 580 -0.69 10.82 1.37
C ALA A 580 -0.54 12.35 1.49
N VAL A 581 -1.35 13.12 0.75
CA VAL A 581 -1.32 14.58 0.82
C VAL A 581 -1.91 15.10 2.14
N ALA A 582 -2.94 14.46 2.68
CA ALA A 582 -3.51 14.80 3.99
C ALA A 582 -2.51 14.55 5.12
N GLU A 583 -1.80 13.42 5.10
CA GLU A 583 -0.75 13.11 6.08
C GLU A 583 0.42 14.10 5.99
N TRP A 584 0.88 14.43 4.77
CA TRP A 584 1.93 15.43 4.58
C TRP A 584 1.52 16.80 5.13
N MET A 585 0.31 17.26 4.83
CA MET A 585 -0.22 18.53 5.34
C MET A 585 -0.38 18.51 6.86
N ALA A 586 -0.86 17.41 7.43
CA ALA A 586 -1.00 17.22 8.87
C ALA A 586 0.35 17.33 9.58
N LEU A 587 1.37 16.61 9.10
CA LEU A 587 2.72 16.65 9.65
C LEU A 587 3.36 18.05 9.49
N ARG A 588 3.13 18.73 8.36
CA ARG A 588 3.65 20.07 8.12
C ARG A 588 3.08 21.12 9.08
N ASP A 589 1.80 21.01 9.42
CA ASP A 589 1.11 21.95 10.31
C ASP A 589 1.25 21.59 11.81
N LEU A 590 1.63 20.35 12.11
CA LEU A 590 1.71 19.83 13.49
C LEU A 590 2.52 20.70 14.46
N PRO A 591 3.71 21.25 14.10
CA PRO A 591 4.48 22.11 14.98
C PRO A 591 3.73 23.40 15.39
N ASN A 592 2.86 23.92 14.53
CA ASN A 592 2.06 25.10 14.82
C ASN A 592 0.95 24.81 15.85
N ARG A 593 0.49 23.55 15.90
CA ARG A 593 -0.61 23.10 16.79
C ARG A 593 -0.12 22.66 18.16
N HIS A 594 1.09 22.11 18.25
CA HIS A 594 1.63 21.53 19.48
C HIS A 594 2.97 22.15 19.85
N ALA A 595 2.95 23.17 20.70
CA ALA A 595 4.17 23.83 21.20
C ALA A 595 5.15 22.88 21.93
N VAL A 596 4.67 21.73 22.42
CA VAL A 596 5.49 20.67 23.04
C VAL A 596 6.52 20.11 22.05
N LEU A 597 6.18 20.01 20.76
CA LEU A 597 7.12 19.60 19.70
C LEU A 597 8.34 20.52 19.64
N HIS A 598 8.22 21.81 19.97
CA HIS A 598 9.39 22.71 19.96
C HIS A 598 10.33 22.53 21.16
N ARG A 599 9.87 21.86 22.22
CA ARG A 599 10.61 21.69 23.48
C ARG A 599 11.17 20.28 23.65
N ASP A 600 10.65 19.33 22.89
CA ASP A 600 11.04 17.92 22.96
C ASP A 600 11.96 17.53 21.79
N PRO A 601 13.28 17.38 22.01
CA PRO A 601 14.22 17.06 20.94
C PRO A 601 14.03 15.65 20.36
N VAL A 602 13.42 14.72 21.10
CA VAL A 602 13.12 13.37 20.62
C VAL A 602 11.92 13.44 19.68
N ALA A 603 10.84 14.09 20.11
CA ALA A 603 9.65 14.27 19.28
C ALA A 603 9.95 15.07 17.99
N GLN A 604 10.89 16.03 18.04
CA GLN A 604 11.35 16.75 16.84
C GLN A 604 12.03 15.85 15.82
N ARG A 605 12.92 14.95 16.28
CA ARG A 605 13.64 14.05 15.39
C ARG A 605 12.66 13.08 14.73
N GLU A 606 11.74 12.52 15.50
CA GLU A 606 10.72 11.60 15.00
C GLU A 606 9.78 12.30 14.01
N HIS A 607 9.25 13.47 14.38
CA HIS A 607 8.42 14.32 13.51
C HIS A 607 9.11 14.60 12.17
N ARG A 608 10.40 14.96 12.19
CA ARG A 608 11.15 15.24 10.97
C ARG A 608 11.27 14.03 10.05
N VAL A 609 11.57 12.85 10.61
CA VAL A 609 11.63 11.60 9.83
C VAL A 609 10.27 11.30 9.19
N TRP A 610 9.18 11.47 9.93
CA TRP A 610 7.84 11.22 9.41
C TRP A 610 7.45 12.24 8.34
N LEU A 611 7.76 13.51 8.55
CA LEU A 611 7.51 14.58 7.58
C LEU A 611 8.26 14.33 6.27
N ASP A 612 9.55 13.99 6.35
CA ASP A 612 10.38 13.70 5.18
C ASP A 612 9.83 12.49 4.38
N ASN A 613 9.38 11.44 5.08
CA ASN A 613 8.77 10.26 4.44
C ASN A 613 7.42 10.57 3.80
N ALA A 614 6.55 11.32 4.49
CA ALA A 614 5.23 11.70 3.97
C ALA A 614 5.35 12.64 2.76
N GLU A 615 6.27 13.60 2.80
CA GLU A 615 6.59 14.46 1.66
C GLU A 615 7.08 13.64 0.46
N ALA A 616 8.01 12.71 0.69
CA ALA A 616 8.56 11.88 -0.37
C ALA A 616 7.48 11.02 -1.06
N GLU A 617 6.60 10.37 -0.29
CA GLU A 617 5.52 9.54 -0.85
C GLU A 617 4.47 10.39 -1.58
N ALA A 618 4.05 11.52 -1.01
CA ALA A 618 3.09 12.42 -1.66
C ALA A 618 3.66 12.96 -2.99
N LEU A 619 4.91 13.43 -2.99
CA LEU A 619 5.58 13.91 -4.21
C LEU A 619 5.77 12.81 -5.25
N ARG A 620 6.05 11.57 -4.82
CA ARG A 620 6.15 10.42 -5.73
C ARG A 620 4.83 10.17 -6.45
N LEU A 621 3.71 10.14 -5.73
CA LEU A 621 2.37 9.95 -6.28
C LEU A 621 1.96 11.10 -7.21
N ILE A 622 2.26 12.35 -6.84
CA ILE A 622 1.97 13.52 -7.66
C ILE A 622 2.77 13.50 -8.97
N ARG A 623 4.06 13.13 -8.91
CA ARG A 623 4.92 13.05 -10.11
C ARG A 623 4.52 11.91 -11.04
N ALA A 624 4.03 10.79 -10.50
CA ALA A 624 3.54 9.67 -11.30
C ALA A 624 2.45 10.10 -12.30
N LEU A 625 1.66 11.14 -11.99
CA LEU A 625 0.66 11.69 -12.92
C LEU A 625 1.24 12.16 -14.27
N LEU A 626 2.53 12.51 -14.30
CA LEU A 626 3.26 12.92 -15.50
C LEU A 626 4.30 11.91 -15.97
N ASP A 627 4.87 11.14 -15.05
CA ASP A 627 5.91 10.15 -15.34
C ASP A 627 5.32 8.82 -15.85
N GLU A 628 4.11 8.47 -15.42
CA GLU A 628 3.36 7.26 -15.78
C GLU A 628 1.97 7.62 -16.37
N PRO A 629 1.90 8.43 -17.44
CA PRO A 629 0.62 8.90 -18.00
C PRO A 629 -0.25 7.80 -18.62
N GLU A 630 0.30 6.61 -18.83
CA GLU A 630 -0.37 5.40 -19.32
C GLU A 630 -1.10 4.60 -18.26
N ALA A 631 -0.98 4.98 -16.98
CA ALA A 631 -1.64 4.26 -15.88
C ALA A 631 -3.17 4.20 -16.10
N ASP A 632 -3.78 3.05 -15.83
CA ASP A 632 -5.23 2.83 -15.99
C ASP A 632 -6.09 3.82 -15.18
N SER A 633 -5.53 4.42 -14.14
CA SER A 633 -6.17 5.47 -13.34
C SER A 633 -6.25 6.84 -14.01
N LEU A 634 -5.65 7.01 -15.19
CA LEU A 634 -5.55 8.27 -15.93
C LEU A 634 -6.18 8.17 -17.32
N ARG A 635 -7.07 9.10 -17.63
CA ARG A 635 -7.67 9.23 -18.97
C ARG A 635 -7.45 10.64 -19.51
N TRP A 636 -6.94 10.72 -20.73
CA TRP A 636 -6.52 11.99 -21.32
C TRP A 636 -7.51 12.50 -22.36
N PHE A 637 -7.92 13.75 -22.22
CA PHE A 637 -8.84 14.43 -23.12
C PHE A 637 -8.20 15.69 -23.71
N TRP A 638 -8.40 15.86 -25.01
CA TRP A 638 -7.89 16.97 -25.80
C TRP A 638 -9.06 17.62 -26.54
N GLY A 639 -9.50 18.80 -26.09
CA GLY A 639 -10.69 19.47 -26.64
C GLY A 639 -11.95 18.60 -26.59
N GLY A 640 -12.12 17.86 -25.49
CA GLY A 640 -13.26 16.94 -25.30
C GLY A 640 -13.15 15.59 -26.00
N LYS A 641 -12.05 15.30 -26.70
CA LYS A 641 -11.81 13.99 -27.33
C LYS A 641 -10.78 13.19 -26.53
N GLU A 642 -11.15 11.97 -26.15
CA GLU A 642 -10.25 11.05 -25.47
C GLU A 642 -9.11 10.61 -26.41
N ARG A 643 -7.89 10.57 -25.88
CA ARG A 643 -6.70 10.07 -26.58
C ARG A 643 -5.88 9.20 -25.66
N LEU A 644 -5.39 8.08 -26.18
CA LEU A 644 -4.45 7.21 -25.46
C LEU A 644 -3.07 7.87 -25.35
N VAL A 645 -2.47 7.77 -24.17
CA VAL A 645 -1.10 8.21 -23.89
C VAL A 645 -0.34 7.00 -23.38
N ASN A 646 0.77 6.65 -24.04
CA ASN A 646 1.42 5.35 -23.86
C ASN A 646 2.66 5.42 -22.97
N ASN A 647 3.19 6.62 -22.76
CA ASN A 647 4.35 6.93 -21.92
C ASN A 647 4.58 8.45 -21.89
N ARG A 648 5.49 8.88 -21.03
CA ARG A 648 5.93 10.28 -20.90
C ARG A 648 6.41 10.92 -22.20
N CYS A 649 7.11 10.18 -23.06
CA CYS A 649 7.58 10.71 -24.35
C CYS A 649 6.42 10.98 -25.31
N HIS A 650 5.43 10.08 -25.34
CA HIS A 650 4.21 10.25 -26.12
C HIS A 650 3.41 11.47 -25.63
N LEU A 651 3.24 11.64 -24.30
CA LEU A 651 2.60 12.83 -23.73
C LEU A 651 3.26 14.12 -24.21
N GLN A 652 4.60 14.17 -24.18
CA GLN A 652 5.37 15.35 -24.60
C GLN A 652 5.20 15.67 -26.09
N HIS A 653 5.12 14.63 -26.93
CA HIS A 653 4.83 14.78 -28.36
C HIS A 653 3.43 15.35 -28.58
N LEU A 654 2.41 14.81 -27.90
CA LEU A 654 1.03 15.27 -27.98
C LEU A 654 0.85 16.71 -27.52
N LEU A 655 1.47 17.11 -26.40
CA LEU A 655 1.46 18.51 -25.94
C LEU A 655 2.02 19.45 -26.99
N SER A 656 3.14 19.09 -27.62
CA SER A 656 3.73 19.92 -28.67
C SER A 656 2.87 19.98 -29.93
N HIS A 657 2.33 18.84 -30.36
CA HIS A 657 1.40 18.77 -31.50
C HIS A 657 0.12 19.57 -31.25
N TRP A 658 -0.45 19.51 -30.05
CA TRP A 658 -1.66 20.25 -29.71
C TRP A 658 -1.46 21.76 -29.81
N VAL A 659 -0.34 22.26 -29.28
CA VAL A 659 0.01 23.68 -29.36
C VAL A 659 0.20 24.11 -30.81
N GLU A 660 0.88 23.31 -31.62
CA GLU A 660 1.21 23.65 -33.01
C GLU A 660 -0.01 23.59 -33.94
N GLU A 661 -0.81 22.54 -33.87
CA GLU A 661 -1.88 22.29 -34.85
C GLU A 661 -3.23 22.87 -34.43
N ILE A 662 -3.49 23.00 -33.12
CA ILE A 662 -4.83 23.34 -32.61
C ILE A 662 -4.84 24.70 -31.94
N VAL A 663 -3.94 24.96 -30.99
CA VAL A 663 -3.98 26.21 -30.22
C VAL A 663 -3.38 27.39 -30.99
N TYR A 664 -2.25 27.17 -31.68
CA TYR A 664 -1.51 28.21 -32.39
C TYR A 664 -1.12 27.83 -33.85
N PRO A 665 -2.06 27.32 -34.69
CA PRO A 665 -1.75 26.93 -36.07
C PRO A 665 -1.31 28.10 -36.96
N GLN A 666 -1.69 29.31 -36.61
CA GLN A 666 -1.37 30.52 -37.38
C GLN A 666 -0.24 31.34 -36.76
N ALA A 667 0.45 30.84 -35.73
CA ALA A 667 1.52 31.60 -35.08
C ALA A 667 2.72 31.78 -36.02
N PRO A 668 3.31 32.97 -36.08
CA PRO A 668 4.49 33.22 -36.89
C PRO A 668 5.72 32.50 -36.33
N LEU A 669 6.65 32.17 -37.21
CA LEU A 669 7.86 31.39 -36.95
C LEU A 669 9.08 32.32 -36.88
N PHE A 670 9.24 33.02 -35.76
CA PHE A 670 10.41 33.88 -35.53
C PHE A 670 11.35 33.24 -34.53
N ARG A 671 12.58 32.88 -34.92
CA ARG A 671 13.57 32.30 -34.00
C ARG A 671 14.38 33.37 -33.27
N ASN A 672 13.70 34.25 -32.54
CA ASN A 672 14.35 35.35 -31.84
C ASN A 672 13.70 35.64 -30.47
N GLU A 673 14.46 35.45 -29.39
CA GLU A 673 13.98 35.71 -28.02
C GLU A 673 13.63 37.19 -27.77
N LEU A 674 14.24 38.14 -28.49
CA LEU A 674 13.93 39.57 -28.37
C LEU A 674 12.52 39.90 -28.92
N ILE A 675 11.97 39.01 -29.75
CA ILE A 675 10.62 39.09 -30.30
C ILE A 675 9.65 38.29 -29.42
N ASN A 676 10.02 37.06 -29.05
CA ASN A 676 9.12 36.08 -28.47
C ASN A 676 8.93 36.10 -26.95
N ARG A 677 9.46 37.10 -26.23
CA ARG A 677 9.21 37.28 -24.78
C ARG A 677 7.95 38.11 -24.53
N ASP A 678 7.15 37.73 -23.52
CA ASP A 678 5.94 38.46 -23.11
C ASP A 678 6.29 39.86 -22.60
N GLN A 679 7.39 39.96 -21.84
CA GLN A 679 7.99 41.23 -21.44
C GLN A 679 9.35 41.39 -22.14
N PRO A 680 9.46 42.29 -23.13
CA PRO A 680 10.73 42.55 -23.80
C PRO A 680 11.76 43.13 -22.83
N SER A 681 13.01 42.68 -22.96
CA SER A 681 14.11 43.22 -22.16
C SER A 681 14.38 44.70 -22.48
N PRO A 682 15.05 45.46 -21.61
CA PRO A 682 15.44 46.85 -21.90
C PRO A 682 16.24 46.99 -23.21
N SER A 683 17.10 46.01 -23.51
CA SER A 683 17.83 45.92 -24.77
C SER A 683 16.91 45.63 -25.97
N ALA A 684 15.91 44.76 -25.81
CA ALA A 684 14.91 44.50 -26.85
C ALA A 684 14.07 45.74 -27.15
N ASN A 685 13.63 46.48 -26.12
CA ASN A 685 12.87 47.72 -26.29
C ASN A 685 13.68 48.82 -26.98
N THR A 686 14.95 48.98 -26.62
CA THR A 686 15.85 49.92 -27.28
C THR A 686 16.11 49.53 -28.74
N GLY A 687 16.37 48.24 -28.99
CA GLY A 687 16.53 47.69 -30.34
C GLY A 687 15.29 47.86 -31.20
N ARG A 688 14.08 47.65 -30.65
CA ARG A 688 12.81 47.88 -31.36
C ARG A 688 12.67 49.34 -31.79
N LYS A 689 12.94 50.29 -30.89
CA LYS A 689 12.88 51.74 -31.21
C LYS A 689 13.87 52.13 -32.30
N ARG A 690 15.10 51.62 -32.25
CA ARG A 690 16.14 51.90 -33.25
C ARG A 690 15.83 51.25 -34.60
N LEU A 691 15.28 50.04 -34.58
CA LEU A 691 14.82 49.38 -35.80
C LEU A 691 13.70 50.18 -36.47
N LEU A 692 12.71 50.64 -35.70
CA LEU A 692 11.63 51.50 -36.22
C LEU A 692 12.17 52.79 -36.83
N ALA A 693 13.15 53.44 -36.18
CA ALA A 693 13.79 54.62 -36.74
C ALA A 693 14.50 54.31 -38.08
N ALA A 694 15.25 53.20 -38.16
CA ALA A 694 15.94 52.78 -39.37
C ALA A 694 14.98 52.46 -40.53
N MET A 695 13.82 51.85 -40.23
CA MET A 695 12.77 51.58 -41.22
C MET A 695 12.23 52.86 -41.86
N LEU A 696 12.13 53.96 -41.09
CA LEU A 696 11.67 55.25 -41.61
C LEU A 696 12.74 55.99 -42.41
N THR A 697 14.00 55.91 -42.00
CA THR A 697 15.07 56.75 -42.54
C THR A 697 15.84 56.14 -43.70
N ALA A 698 15.83 54.81 -43.83
CA ALA A 698 16.62 54.09 -44.83
C ALA A 698 15.90 52.86 -45.44
N PRO A 699 14.62 52.95 -45.86
CA PRO A 699 13.84 51.83 -46.38
C PRO A 699 14.36 51.28 -47.72
N ASP A 700 15.10 52.09 -48.47
CA ASP A 700 15.67 51.77 -49.79
C ASP A 700 17.08 51.17 -49.71
N GLN A 701 17.68 51.12 -48.51
CA GLN A 701 19.05 50.65 -48.30
C GLN A 701 19.12 49.17 -47.90
N ASP A 702 20.22 48.51 -48.27
CA ASP A 702 20.53 47.17 -47.77
C ASP A 702 20.60 47.18 -46.24
N ASP A 703 19.88 46.24 -45.63
CA ASP A 703 19.74 46.11 -44.19
C ASP A 703 19.37 47.40 -43.42
N LEU A 704 18.61 48.30 -44.05
CA LEU A 704 18.18 49.59 -43.50
C LEU A 704 19.35 50.50 -43.08
N GLY A 705 20.52 50.34 -43.70
CA GLY A 705 21.73 51.08 -43.31
C GLY A 705 22.31 50.69 -41.94
N ILE A 706 21.79 49.62 -41.31
CA ILE A 706 22.26 49.17 -40.00
C ILE A 706 23.61 48.46 -40.16
N ALA A 707 24.68 49.16 -39.79
CA ALA A 707 26.03 48.60 -39.70
C ALA A 707 26.23 47.75 -38.41
N LYS A 708 27.35 47.02 -38.34
CA LYS A 708 27.73 46.12 -37.21
C LYS A 708 26.60 45.13 -36.83
N THR A 709 26.61 44.63 -35.60
CA THR A 709 25.67 43.61 -35.07
C THR A 709 24.95 44.05 -33.78
N PRO A 710 24.31 45.25 -33.72
CA PRO A 710 23.51 45.66 -32.57
C PRO A 710 22.15 44.92 -32.46
N ALA A 711 21.41 45.12 -31.37
CA ALA A 711 20.13 44.42 -31.12
C ALA A 711 19.08 44.66 -32.23
N GLU A 712 19.01 45.88 -32.77
CA GLU A 712 18.17 46.25 -33.92
C GLU A 712 18.52 45.48 -35.19
N LYS A 713 19.79 45.12 -35.40
CA LYS A 713 20.22 44.27 -36.54
C LYS A 713 19.69 42.85 -36.38
N SER A 714 19.75 42.28 -35.18
CA SER A 714 19.18 40.96 -34.90
C SER A 714 17.66 40.94 -35.11
N LEU A 715 16.96 41.97 -34.66
CA LEU A 715 15.52 42.11 -34.90
C LEU A 715 15.20 42.26 -36.40
N TYR A 716 15.96 43.09 -37.13
CA TYR A 716 15.82 43.25 -38.58
C TYR A 716 15.99 41.92 -39.33
N LEU A 717 17.07 41.19 -39.03
CA LEU A 717 17.37 39.93 -39.72
C LEU A 717 16.26 38.91 -39.51
N SER A 718 15.80 38.71 -38.27
CA SER A 718 14.77 37.72 -37.94
C SER A 718 13.35 38.13 -38.34
N LEU A 719 13.01 39.42 -38.31
CA LEU A 719 11.64 39.88 -38.52
C LEU A 719 11.37 40.33 -39.95
N LEU A 720 12.31 41.04 -40.59
CA LEU A 720 12.08 41.75 -41.85
C LEU A 720 12.79 41.09 -43.03
N LYS A 721 14.03 40.62 -42.83
CA LYS A 721 14.81 39.98 -43.89
C LYS A 721 14.40 38.51 -44.08
N GLU A 722 14.31 37.74 -43.01
CA GLU A 722 13.97 36.31 -43.06
C GLU A 722 12.53 36.05 -43.52
N SER A 723 11.60 36.92 -43.15
CA SER A 723 10.19 36.88 -43.59
C SER A 723 9.95 37.42 -45.00
N GLY A 724 10.98 38.01 -45.62
CA GLY A 724 10.87 38.66 -46.92
C GLY A 724 10.05 39.95 -46.95
N LEU A 725 9.66 40.51 -45.80
CA LEU A 725 8.91 41.78 -45.72
C LEU A 725 9.72 42.98 -46.20
N HIS A 726 11.04 42.94 -46.06
CA HIS A 726 11.96 43.92 -46.66
C HIS A 726 12.78 43.24 -47.76
N ARG A 727 12.52 43.60 -49.01
CA ARG A 727 13.10 42.94 -50.20
C ARG A 727 13.26 43.91 -51.37
N ASN A 728 13.98 43.46 -52.39
CA ASN A 728 14.01 44.16 -53.68
C ASN A 728 12.97 43.54 -54.60
N GLN A 729 12.00 44.32 -55.06
CA GLN A 729 10.94 43.90 -55.98
C GLN A 729 10.89 44.86 -57.16
N ALA A 730 11.03 44.32 -58.39
CA ALA A 730 11.06 45.09 -59.63
C ALA A 730 12.10 46.24 -59.65
N GLY A 731 13.27 46.05 -59.02
CA GLY A 731 14.36 47.02 -58.99
C GLY A 731 14.21 48.12 -57.93
N LYS A 732 13.11 48.13 -57.18
CA LYS A 732 12.91 49.00 -56.01
C LYS A 732 13.05 48.17 -54.74
N ARG A 733 13.94 48.60 -53.84
CA ARG A 733 14.03 48.05 -52.49
C ARG A 733 13.08 48.79 -51.57
N GLY A 734 12.41 48.03 -50.72
CA GLY A 734 11.46 48.58 -49.79
C GLY A 734 10.69 47.47 -49.11
N PHE A 735 9.56 47.87 -48.56
CA PHE A 735 8.70 47.00 -47.79
C PHE A 735 7.52 46.52 -48.61
N TYR A 736 7.21 45.23 -48.49
CA TYR A 736 6.16 44.62 -49.29
C TYR A 736 5.38 43.59 -48.46
N PRO A 737 4.09 43.36 -48.77
CA PRO A 737 3.30 42.31 -48.15
C PRO A 737 3.99 40.94 -48.26
N PRO A 738 3.72 40.02 -47.31
CA PRO A 738 4.23 38.66 -47.39
C PRO A 738 3.73 38.00 -48.68
N GLU A 739 4.63 37.34 -49.40
CA GLU A 739 4.27 36.65 -50.63
C GLU A 739 3.71 35.26 -50.29
N PRO A 740 2.44 34.93 -50.64
CA PRO A 740 1.83 33.68 -50.21
C PRO A 740 2.57 32.41 -50.68
N ALA A 741 3.25 32.49 -51.82
CA ALA A 741 4.06 31.40 -52.37
C ALA A 741 5.39 31.19 -51.61
N HIS A 742 5.83 32.15 -50.80
CA HIS A 742 7.15 32.19 -50.17
C HIS A 742 7.11 32.70 -48.71
N ASP A 743 6.10 32.31 -47.93
CA ASP A 743 5.96 32.69 -46.51
C ASP A 743 6.59 31.66 -45.55
N SER A 744 7.93 31.58 -45.55
CA SER A 744 8.70 30.67 -44.69
C SER A 744 8.52 30.94 -43.19
N CYS A 745 8.17 32.17 -42.82
CA CYS A 745 7.98 32.62 -41.44
C CYS A 745 6.51 32.60 -40.98
N ARG A 746 5.56 32.16 -41.81
CA ARG A 746 4.11 32.14 -41.51
C ARG A 746 3.59 33.49 -41.01
N VAL A 747 4.00 34.58 -41.67
CA VAL A 747 3.64 35.95 -41.31
C VAL A 747 2.30 36.37 -41.93
N GLY A 748 1.87 35.72 -43.01
CA GLY A 748 0.62 36.00 -43.73
C GLY A 748 -0.62 36.11 -42.82
N PRO A 749 -0.91 35.13 -41.94
CA PRO A 749 -2.08 35.19 -41.06
C PRO A 749 -2.07 36.38 -40.09
N VAL A 750 -0.88 36.73 -39.57
CA VAL A 750 -0.72 37.90 -38.70
C VAL A 750 -0.91 39.17 -39.52
N TRP A 751 -0.32 39.26 -40.71
CA TRP A 751 -0.46 40.39 -41.62
C TRP A 751 -1.94 40.64 -41.97
N GLU A 752 -2.69 39.62 -42.39
CA GLU A 752 -4.11 39.73 -42.70
C GLU A 752 -4.96 40.19 -41.52
N ALA A 753 -4.66 39.70 -40.32
CA ALA A 753 -5.38 40.09 -39.13
C ALA A 753 -5.07 41.55 -38.72
N ILE A 754 -3.84 42.02 -38.97
CA ILE A 754 -3.47 43.44 -38.84
C ILE A 754 -4.25 44.27 -39.85
N THR A 755 -4.26 43.87 -41.13
CA THR A 755 -5.03 44.54 -42.19
C THR A 755 -6.51 44.64 -41.82
N ARG A 756 -7.10 43.55 -41.33
CA ARG A 756 -8.52 43.50 -40.92
C ARG A 756 -8.81 44.37 -39.70
N ALA A 757 -7.89 44.41 -38.71
CA ALA A 757 -8.04 45.25 -37.53
C ALA A 757 -7.90 46.75 -37.83
N LEU A 758 -7.14 47.11 -38.88
CA LEU A 758 -6.95 48.48 -39.34
C LEU A 758 -8.03 48.94 -40.34
N GLY A 759 -8.65 48.01 -41.09
CA GLY A 759 -9.78 48.22 -42.02
C GLY A 759 -9.44 49.01 -43.30
N ASP A 760 -10.33 48.99 -44.31
CA ASP A 760 -10.22 49.77 -45.57
C ASP A 760 -10.30 51.31 -45.36
N SER A 761 -10.58 51.76 -44.13
CA SER A 761 -10.63 53.19 -43.76
C SER A 761 -9.27 53.77 -43.37
N GLY A 762 -8.18 52.99 -43.41
CA GLY A 762 -6.82 53.47 -43.21
C GLY A 762 -6.34 54.51 -44.23
N GLU A 763 -7.09 54.72 -45.32
CA GLU A 763 -6.80 55.74 -46.33
C GLU A 763 -7.09 57.18 -45.88
N ARG A 764 -7.91 57.42 -44.83
CA ARG A 764 -8.19 58.79 -44.33
C ARG A 764 -8.38 58.81 -42.81
N GLN A 765 -7.40 59.42 -42.11
CA GLN A 765 -7.42 59.82 -40.70
C GLN A 765 -7.53 58.70 -39.64
N VAL A 766 -6.37 58.25 -39.14
CA VAL A 766 -6.30 57.69 -37.78
C VAL A 766 -6.17 58.85 -36.78
N SER A 767 -7.30 59.22 -36.19
CA SER A 767 -7.38 60.31 -35.21
C SER A 767 -6.77 59.89 -33.86
N GLY A 768 -5.66 60.55 -33.51
CA GLY A 768 -5.34 61.02 -32.15
C GLY A 768 -5.47 60.04 -30.98
N LYS A 769 -4.52 59.10 -30.84
CA LYS A 769 -3.95 58.71 -29.52
C LYS A 769 -2.74 57.75 -29.57
N LEU A 770 -2.21 57.42 -30.75
CA LEU A 770 -1.13 56.42 -30.87
C LEU A 770 0.09 56.82 -31.73
N LEU A 771 0.25 58.08 -32.12
CA LEU A 771 1.37 58.50 -32.98
C LEU A 771 2.00 59.84 -32.53
N PRO A 772 3.34 59.96 -32.40
CA PRO A 772 4.05 61.22 -32.57
C PRO A 772 4.19 61.56 -34.07
N GLU A 773 4.22 62.86 -34.41
CA GLU A 773 4.05 63.44 -35.75
C GLU A 773 5.28 63.39 -36.70
N PRO A 774 5.65 62.23 -37.29
CA PRO A 774 6.08 62.29 -38.69
C PRO A 774 5.60 61.06 -39.46
N PHE A 775 4.35 61.07 -39.92
CA PHE A 775 3.75 59.95 -40.67
C PHE A 775 2.97 60.40 -41.93
N GLU A 776 3.25 61.62 -42.42
CA GLU A 776 2.86 62.01 -43.77
C GLU A 776 3.92 61.53 -44.77
N GLY A 777 3.58 60.56 -45.61
CA GLY A 777 4.44 60.08 -46.70
C GLY A 777 4.67 58.56 -46.78
N LEU A 778 4.25 57.78 -45.78
CA LEU A 778 4.40 56.32 -45.81
C LEU A 778 3.26 55.61 -46.55
N ASP A 779 3.58 54.60 -47.34
CA ASP A 779 2.59 53.73 -47.99
C ASP A 779 1.92 52.74 -47.00
N GLU A 780 0.90 52.03 -47.46
CA GLU A 780 0.13 51.10 -46.64
C GLU A 780 0.99 49.96 -46.05
N ALA A 781 1.96 49.46 -46.83
CA ALA A 781 2.86 48.40 -46.39
C ALA A 781 3.80 48.89 -45.29
N GLU A 782 4.32 50.11 -45.41
CA GLU A 782 5.17 50.78 -44.42
C GLU A 782 4.43 51.01 -43.09
N ARG A 783 3.15 51.37 -43.13
CA ARG A 783 2.29 51.53 -41.93
C ARG A 783 1.96 50.20 -41.25
N MET A 784 1.81 49.10 -41.99
CA MET A 784 1.52 47.77 -41.43
C MET A 784 2.69 47.22 -40.62
N LEU A 785 3.93 47.49 -41.05
CA LEU A 785 5.15 47.01 -40.39
C LEU A 785 5.43 47.67 -39.03
N PHE A 786 4.85 48.84 -38.77
CA PHE A 786 4.87 49.49 -37.45
C PHE A 786 4.16 48.67 -36.38
N TYR A 787 3.11 47.94 -36.77
CA TYR A 787 2.27 47.19 -35.84
C TYR A 787 2.74 45.75 -35.62
N ILE A 788 3.53 45.18 -36.54
CA ILE A 788 4.00 43.78 -36.46
C ILE A 788 4.76 43.47 -35.16
N PRO A 789 5.75 44.27 -34.70
CA PRO A 789 6.45 43.97 -33.44
C PRO A 789 5.56 44.09 -32.19
N GLN A 790 4.55 44.95 -32.22
CA GLN A 790 3.59 45.15 -31.12
C GLN A 790 2.54 44.04 -31.10
N LEU A 791 2.07 43.60 -32.27
CA LEU A 791 1.06 42.55 -32.41
C LEU A 791 1.65 41.14 -32.33
N CYS A 792 2.92 40.89 -32.66
CA CYS A 792 3.58 39.61 -32.35
C CYS A 792 3.59 39.31 -30.83
N ALA A 793 3.59 40.35 -29.98
CA ALA A 793 3.44 40.19 -28.53
C ALA A 793 1.97 39.92 -28.14
N SER A 794 1.01 40.60 -28.76
CA SER A 794 -0.44 40.46 -28.49
C SER A 794 -1.11 39.23 -29.12
N PHE A 795 -0.55 38.68 -30.21
CA PHE A 795 -1.06 37.48 -30.91
C PHE A 795 -0.94 36.19 -30.10
N LYS A 796 -0.21 36.24 -28.97
CA LYS A 796 -0.22 35.16 -27.96
C LYS A 796 -1.58 35.03 -27.25
N HIS A 797 -2.37 36.11 -27.22
CA HIS A 797 -3.67 36.17 -26.54
C HIS A 797 -4.88 36.27 -27.49
N LEU A 798 -4.67 36.62 -28.77
CA LEU A 798 -5.77 36.81 -29.75
C LEU A 798 -6.50 35.52 -30.18
N ASN A 799 -5.92 34.34 -29.95
CA ASN A 799 -6.58 33.06 -30.26
C ASN A 799 -7.27 32.38 -29.06
N ILE A 800 -7.48 33.11 -27.95
CA ILE A 800 -8.20 32.55 -26.78
C ILE A 800 -9.72 32.82 -26.88
N HIS A 801 -10.18 33.65 -27.82
CA HIS A 801 -11.59 34.04 -27.94
C HIS A 801 -12.16 34.04 -29.38
N ALA A 802 -11.56 33.29 -30.32
CA ALA A 802 -12.19 33.02 -31.62
C ALA A 802 -12.95 31.68 -31.59
#